data_AF-A0A2D8RG12-F1
#
_entry.id   AF-A0A2D8RG12-F1
#
_cell.length_a   1.000
_cell.length_b   1.000
_cell.length_c   1.000
_cell.angle_alpha   90.00
_cell.angle_beta   90.00
_cell.angle_gamma   90.00
#
_symmetry.space_group_name_H-M   'P 1'
#
loop_
_entity.id
_entity.type
_entity.pdbx_description
1 polymer ?
#
loop_
_entity_poly.entity_id
_entity_poly.type
_entity_poly.pdbx_seq_one_letter_code
_entity_poly.pdbx_strand_id
1 'polypeptide(L)'
;MNKSIDLKNLFDDFWQKAPELAPSANLASDAKEIIRIGGYGRVLDVGAGRGQLVRALIMGGADAHGVDISSVAVNQASAMVPGRFSEASVLQLPFEDSSFDTVVARDVLHFLNENDVGVALREMQRIARKSCILIFSRNDDRNPTPQTITQDRSWWEEQCLLAGWRKHPEYLTEGSYETLQHDWGRLQILLEKIPANAVATYPLEALAEERDLHMDMLREVGERSDAHLVRYRWAAGYIRTGDRVLDAACGLGYGGHLLRHLSEAAEIVGIDGSEYAIRYASANFSEGLERLKYEEGFLPECLAQFPDGHFDFITSFETLEHVKDPKALLAEFHRLLSPGGRLLASVPNDWSDETGEDPNPYHYHVYTLPRLKEEVAEHFLIEDIYQQIASGCKVRLEGDTWKPRPRKFRKLSEDAQDLPDSEWWLITAVKDPVKAHLSYRETVYGESHNPPKLLEFEAAYRNPWLVRSMVEFPFRIRNASVLKIIAEEVLSNSDNHGFADEAAALAVQGYQLIAQPNPQASVVEAAIQRLHEVLARIRMSPHQKRWQISLSYLLGQLLLSKGDRKEALACLTSVSSSDISDFHPSLGTKIVDAAYEAGCIAASNDDLLQARAHWKRGVERAFSLVQSSATEFLGDIEYPQQFPIIVGVEFLDSAVRCVRALRWSSERFERPANQLARHAEQNWKWLILERAQALHSQELLIQERDEIIARQHAILQQQPRIEQLNEVIASQAKMLEDRWLVVEKMEAMIKERDEVIQSQRRTIEEREREFAEEQKRQQERLSVRVKSRVRKLFGAN
;
A
#
# COMPACT_ATOMS: atom_id res chain seq x y z
N MET A 1 -2.25 -16.54 42.21
CA MET A 1 -3.38 -17.49 42.27
C MET A 1 -4.37 -17.10 41.18
N ASN A 2 -4.20 -17.60 39.95
CA ASN A 2 -5.17 -17.37 38.88
C ASN A 2 -6.30 -18.38 39.05
N LYS A 3 -7.48 -17.92 39.47
CA LYS A 3 -8.70 -18.73 39.34
C LYS A 3 -8.95 -18.90 37.85
N SER A 4 -8.90 -20.15 37.36
CA SER A 4 -9.39 -20.50 36.03
C SER A 4 -10.83 -20.00 35.90
N ILE A 5 -11.06 -19.10 34.95
CA ILE A 5 -12.39 -18.60 34.62
C ILE A 5 -13.08 -19.71 33.83
N ASP A 6 -14.24 -20.16 34.30
CA ASP A 6 -15.08 -21.10 33.58
C ASP A 6 -15.79 -20.36 32.42
N LEU A 7 -15.14 -20.36 31.26
CA LEU A 7 -15.64 -19.67 30.06
C LEU A 7 -17.01 -20.19 29.62
N LYS A 8 -17.30 -21.50 29.80
CA LYS A 8 -18.58 -22.07 29.39
C LYS A 8 -19.73 -21.45 30.18
N ASN A 9 -19.65 -21.50 31.50
CA ASN A 9 -20.69 -20.95 32.37
C ASN A 9 -20.82 -19.43 32.19
N LEU A 10 -19.69 -18.73 32.01
CA LEU A 10 -19.69 -17.29 31.72
C LEU A 10 -20.45 -16.94 30.43
N PHE A 11 -20.19 -17.66 29.34
CA PHE A 11 -20.84 -17.40 28.06
C PHE A 11 -22.29 -17.90 28.00
N ASP A 12 -22.62 -19.02 28.67
CA ASP A 12 -24.01 -19.46 28.83
C ASP A 12 -24.84 -18.39 29.57
N ASP A 13 -24.32 -17.83 30.66
CA ASP A 13 -24.96 -16.73 31.40
C ASP A 13 -25.10 -15.46 30.55
N PHE A 14 -24.07 -15.12 29.76
CA PHE A 14 -24.10 -13.99 28.84
C PHE A 14 -25.20 -14.15 27.80
N TRP A 15 -25.23 -15.28 27.06
CA TRP A 15 -26.17 -15.49 25.97
C TRP A 15 -27.63 -15.67 26.41
N GLN A 16 -27.86 -16.09 27.65
CA GLN A 16 -29.20 -16.10 28.27
C GLN A 16 -29.73 -14.69 28.49
N LYS A 17 -28.87 -13.75 28.88
CA LYS A 17 -29.26 -12.36 29.22
C LYS A 17 -29.14 -11.40 28.03
N ALA A 18 -28.33 -11.75 27.04
CA ALA A 18 -28.04 -10.88 25.91
C ALA A 18 -29.32 -10.57 25.12
N PRO A 19 -29.66 -9.29 24.89
CA PRO A 19 -30.78 -8.92 24.03
C PRO A 19 -30.57 -9.47 22.61
N GLU A 20 -31.59 -9.40 21.76
CA GLU A 20 -31.36 -9.53 20.31
C GLU A 20 -30.41 -8.41 19.87
N LEU A 21 -29.12 -8.70 19.82
CA LEU A 21 -28.10 -7.79 19.32
C LEU A 21 -28.41 -7.50 17.85
N ALA A 22 -28.55 -6.22 17.51
CA ALA A 22 -28.57 -5.78 16.12
C ALA A 22 -27.34 -6.35 15.40
N PRO A 23 -27.45 -6.75 14.11
CA PRO A 23 -26.30 -7.25 13.37
C PRO A 23 -25.14 -6.26 13.47
N SER A 24 -23.92 -6.74 13.76
CA SER A 24 -22.77 -5.86 13.69
C SER A 24 -22.66 -5.30 12.27
N ALA A 25 -22.32 -4.01 12.13
CA ALA A 25 -22.35 -3.31 10.85
C ALA A 25 -21.43 -3.92 9.77
N ASN A 26 -20.55 -4.86 10.13
CA ASN A 26 -19.48 -5.38 9.27
C ASN A 26 -19.64 -6.85 8.84
N LEU A 27 -20.59 -7.62 9.37
CA LEU A 27 -20.67 -9.08 9.12
C LEU A 27 -20.77 -9.49 7.65
N ALA A 28 -21.54 -8.75 6.85
CA ALA A 28 -21.66 -9.02 5.43
C ALA A 28 -20.39 -8.67 4.65
N SER A 29 -19.63 -7.68 5.10
CA SER A 29 -18.31 -7.35 4.55
C SER A 29 -17.32 -8.45 4.88
N ASP A 30 -17.31 -8.89 6.14
CA ASP A 30 -16.36 -9.88 6.64
C ASP A 30 -16.61 -11.24 5.99
N ALA A 31 -17.87 -11.63 5.80
CA ALA A 31 -18.21 -12.84 5.05
C ALA A 31 -17.69 -12.78 3.60
N LYS A 32 -17.82 -11.64 2.90
CA LYS A 32 -17.29 -11.48 1.54
C LYS A 32 -15.77 -11.59 1.52
N GLU A 33 -15.10 -10.99 2.49
CA GLU A 33 -13.65 -11.01 2.60
C GLU A 33 -13.11 -12.41 2.92
N ILE A 34 -13.73 -13.10 3.88
CA ILE A 34 -13.43 -14.50 4.22
C ILE A 34 -13.61 -15.39 2.98
N ILE A 35 -14.67 -15.22 2.21
CA ILE A 35 -14.92 -15.99 0.98
C ILE A 35 -13.92 -15.62 -0.12
N ARG A 36 -13.53 -14.35 -0.23
CA ARG A 36 -12.50 -13.89 -1.18
C ARG A 36 -11.15 -14.57 -0.91
N ILE A 37 -10.76 -14.67 0.35
CA ILE A 37 -9.47 -15.23 0.78
C ILE A 37 -9.51 -16.77 0.82
N GLY A 38 -10.54 -17.34 1.45
CA GLY A 38 -10.66 -18.77 1.74
C GLY A 38 -11.45 -19.59 0.72
N GLY A 39 -12.14 -18.93 -0.21
CA GLY A 39 -13.02 -19.54 -1.20
C GLY A 39 -14.42 -19.89 -0.69
N TYR A 40 -15.25 -20.47 -1.56
CA TYR A 40 -16.62 -20.92 -1.27
C TYR A 40 -16.70 -22.32 -0.61
N GLY A 41 -15.55 -22.85 -0.16
CA GLY A 41 -15.45 -24.20 0.40
C GLY A 41 -16.13 -24.36 1.75
N ARG A 42 -15.72 -25.40 2.49
CA ARG A 42 -16.21 -25.60 3.87
C ARG A 42 -15.54 -24.60 4.80
N VAL A 43 -16.34 -23.77 5.46
CA VAL A 43 -15.84 -22.72 6.37
C VAL A 43 -16.32 -23.01 7.80
N LEU A 44 -15.43 -22.99 8.78
CA LEU A 44 -15.80 -23.08 10.20
C LEU A 44 -15.63 -21.73 10.88
N ASP A 45 -16.68 -21.23 11.51
CA ASP A 45 -16.65 -20.10 12.43
C ASP A 45 -16.48 -20.59 13.87
N VAL A 46 -15.35 -20.28 14.49
CA VAL A 46 -15.00 -20.63 15.87
C VAL A 46 -15.44 -19.49 16.79
N GLY A 47 -16.22 -19.83 17.83
CA GLY A 47 -16.90 -18.82 18.65
C GLY A 47 -18.10 -18.23 17.94
N ALA A 48 -18.87 -19.06 17.23
CA ALA A 48 -19.93 -18.62 16.32
C ALA A 48 -21.07 -17.86 17.02
N GLY A 49 -21.19 -17.94 18.35
CA GLY A 49 -22.27 -17.34 19.12
C GLY A 49 -23.64 -17.77 18.58
N ARG A 50 -24.51 -16.79 18.29
CA ARG A 50 -25.83 -17.02 17.68
C ARG A 50 -25.79 -17.28 16.16
N GLY A 51 -24.61 -17.54 15.60
CA GLY A 51 -24.40 -17.94 14.21
C GLY A 51 -24.57 -16.84 13.18
N GLN A 52 -24.36 -15.57 13.54
CA GLN A 52 -24.59 -14.44 12.63
C GLN A 52 -23.62 -14.47 11.43
N LEU A 53 -22.33 -14.72 11.67
CA LEU A 53 -21.32 -14.82 10.62
C LEU A 53 -21.54 -16.06 9.75
N VAL A 54 -21.84 -17.22 10.35
CA VAL A 54 -22.22 -18.44 9.62
C VAL A 54 -23.37 -18.17 8.64
N ARG A 55 -24.43 -17.47 9.07
CA ARG A 55 -25.53 -17.08 8.16
C ARG A 55 -25.07 -16.16 7.03
N ALA A 56 -24.23 -15.18 7.33
CA ALA A 56 -23.68 -14.28 6.31
C ALA A 56 -22.81 -15.01 5.29
N LEU A 57 -22.00 -15.98 5.74
CA LEU A 57 -21.19 -16.85 4.89
C LEU A 57 -22.06 -17.76 4.00
N ILE A 58 -23.12 -18.36 4.55
CA ILE A 58 -24.10 -19.15 3.76
C ILE A 58 -24.77 -18.27 2.70
N MET A 59 -25.20 -17.06 3.08
CA MET A 59 -25.77 -16.09 2.11
C MET A 59 -24.77 -15.66 1.05
N GLY A 60 -23.47 -15.67 1.37
CA GLY A 60 -22.37 -15.44 0.44
C GLY A 60 -22.01 -16.64 -0.44
N GLY A 61 -22.58 -17.82 -0.17
CA GLY A 61 -22.40 -19.04 -0.98
C GLY A 61 -21.43 -20.09 -0.40
N ALA A 62 -20.85 -19.87 0.79
CA ALA A 62 -19.96 -20.84 1.42
C ALA A 62 -20.72 -21.96 2.16
N ASP A 63 -20.13 -23.16 2.24
CA ASP A 63 -20.62 -24.25 3.09
C ASP A 63 -20.17 -24.02 4.55
N ALA A 64 -20.83 -23.06 5.22
CA ALA A 64 -20.40 -22.60 6.54
C ALA A 64 -21.02 -23.39 7.69
N HIS A 65 -20.20 -23.63 8.71
CA HIS A 65 -20.54 -24.25 9.99
C HIS A 65 -20.04 -23.37 11.13
N GLY A 66 -20.63 -23.53 12.32
CA GLY A 66 -20.21 -22.83 13.53
C GLY A 66 -19.93 -23.76 14.70
N VAL A 67 -19.00 -23.37 15.55
CA VAL A 67 -18.73 -24.03 16.83
C VAL A 67 -18.67 -22.99 17.94
N ASP A 68 -19.28 -23.29 19.07
CA ASP A 68 -19.23 -22.41 20.25
C ASP A 68 -19.21 -23.24 21.54
N ILE A 69 -18.61 -22.71 22.60
CA ILE A 69 -18.56 -23.37 23.91
C ILE A 69 -19.90 -23.25 24.66
N SER A 70 -20.70 -22.23 24.33
CA SER A 70 -22.00 -21.99 24.95
C SER A 70 -23.10 -22.85 24.33
N SER A 71 -23.63 -23.77 25.14
CA SER A 71 -24.82 -24.56 24.82
C SER A 71 -26.04 -23.67 24.48
N VAL A 72 -26.17 -22.51 25.13
CA VAL A 72 -27.28 -21.57 24.90
C VAL A 72 -27.17 -20.96 23.50
N ALA A 73 -25.98 -20.50 23.13
CA ALA A 73 -25.72 -19.91 21.82
C ALA A 73 -25.92 -20.92 20.68
N VAL A 74 -25.37 -22.14 20.84
CA VAL A 74 -25.50 -23.23 19.87
C VAL A 74 -26.95 -23.62 19.66
N ASN A 75 -27.75 -23.74 20.71
CA ASN A 75 -29.18 -24.08 20.60
C ASN A 75 -29.96 -22.99 19.85
N GLN A 76 -29.71 -21.71 20.15
CA GLN A 76 -30.33 -20.58 19.47
C GLN A 76 -29.92 -20.51 17.99
N ALA A 77 -28.64 -20.72 17.69
CA ALA A 77 -28.12 -20.75 16.33
C ALA A 77 -28.70 -21.93 15.53
N SER A 78 -28.77 -23.12 16.15
CA SER A 78 -29.32 -24.35 15.54
C SER A 78 -30.81 -24.25 15.26
N ALA A 79 -31.57 -23.51 16.07
CA ALA A 79 -32.98 -23.25 15.80
C ALA A 79 -33.17 -22.41 14.53
N MET A 80 -32.19 -21.55 14.19
CA MET A 80 -32.21 -20.71 12.99
C MET A 80 -31.69 -21.44 11.75
N VAL A 81 -30.61 -22.21 11.89
CA VAL A 81 -30.02 -23.01 10.79
C VAL A 81 -29.67 -24.42 11.30
N PRO A 82 -30.62 -25.37 11.22
CA PRO A 82 -30.43 -26.73 11.72
C PRO A 82 -29.25 -27.46 11.07
N GLY A 83 -28.50 -28.23 11.86
CA GLY A 83 -27.41 -29.09 11.38
C GLY A 83 -26.09 -28.37 11.06
N ARG A 84 -25.97 -27.07 11.38
CA ARG A 84 -24.76 -26.27 11.08
C ARG A 84 -23.91 -25.90 12.29
N PHE A 85 -24.35 -26.21 13.51
CA PHE A 85 -23.66 -25.81 14.74
C PHE A 85 -23.28 -27.00 15.62
N SER A 86 -22.18 -26.88 16.37
CA SER A 86 -21.71 -27.86 17.34
C SER A 86 -21.25 -27.18 18.64
N GLU A 87 -21.47 -27.84 19.78
CA GLU A 87 -20.99 -27.39 21.08
C GLU A 87 -19.60 -27.98 21.35
N ALA A 88 -18.57 -27.13 21.46
CA ALA A 88 -17.22 -27.54 21.84
C ALA A 88 -16.33 -26.34 22.22
N SER A 89 -15.23 -26.64 22.91
CA SER A 89 -14.15 -25.68 23.15
C SER A 89 -13.21 -25.61 21.96
N VAL A 90 -12.69 -24.42 21.63
CA VAL A 90 -11.62 -24.26 20.63
C VAL A 90 -10.35 -25.03 20.98
N LEU A 91 -10.15 -25.35 22.27
CA LEU A 91 -9.01 -26.14 22.75
C LEU A 91 -9.13 -27.63 22.38
N GLN A 92 -10.29 -28.09 21.94
CA GLN A 92 -10.52 -29.45 21.48
C GLN A 92 -11.76 -29.50 20.58
N LEU A 93 -11.52 -29.43 19.27
CA LEU A 93 -12.61 -29.35 18.29
C LEU A 93 -13.06 -30.75 17.83
N PRO A 94 -14.39 -31.03 17.75
CA PRO A 94 -14.93 -32.36 17.49
C PRO A 94 -14.98 -32.69 15.99
N PHE A 95 -13.98 -32.23 15.24
CA PHE A 95 -13.92 -32.37 13.79
C PHE A 95 -12.67 -33.15 13.39
N GLU A 96 -12.77 -33.87 12.28
CA GLU A 96 -11.65 -34.60 11.68
C GLU A 96 -10.58 -33.64 11.14
N ASP A 97 -9.37 -34.16 11.00
CA ASP A 97 -8.24 -33.43 10.46
C ASP A 97 -8.54 -32.96 9.03
N SER A 98 -8.20 -31.70 8.72
CA SER A 98 -8.40 -31.08 7.41
C SER A 98 -9.82 -31.19 6.84
N SER A 99 -10.83 -31.18 7.71
CA SER A 99 -12.26 -31.27 7.34
C SER A 99 -12.89 -29.94 6.89
N PHE A 100 -12.21 -28.80 7.11
CA PHE A 100 -12.62 -27.46 6.67
C PHE A 100 -11.56 -26.82 5.79
N ASP A 101 -11.96 -26.20 4.68
CA ASP A 101 -11.04 -25.48 3.81
C ASP A 101 -10.47 -24.23 4.50
N THR A 102 -11.34 -23.50 5.18
CA THR A 102 -11.00 -22.28 5.93
C THR A 102 -11.59 -22.31 7.34
N VAL A 103 -10.78 -21.93 8.34
CA VAL A 103 -11.23 -21.74 9.73
C VAL A 103 -11.16 -20.26 10.07
N VAL A 104 -12.20 -19.72 10.69
CA VAL A 104 -12.27 -18.32 11.09
C VAL A 104 -12.47 -18.25 12.59
N ALA A 105 -11.77 -17.34 13.26
CA ALA A 105 -12.01 -17.00 14.65
C ALA A 105 -12.18 -15.49 14.76
N ARG A 106 -13.41 -15.05 15.00
CA ARG A 106 -13.73 -13.64 15.17
C ARG A 106 -14.01 -13.34 16.62
N ASP A 107 -13.28 -12.37 17.17
CA ASP A 107 -13.55 -11.79 18.48
C ASP A 107 -13.71 -12.85 19.60
N VAL A 108 -12.96 -13.96 19.51
CA VAL A 108 -13.09 -15.12 20.41
C VAL A 108 -11.80 -15.46 21.14
N LEU A 109 -10.65 -15.46 20.46
CA LEU A 109 -9.39 -15.98 21.04
C LEU A 109 -8.86 -15.09 22.18
N HIS A 110 -9.24 -13.82 22.22
CA HIS A 110 -8.82 -12.86 23.25
C HIS A 110 -9.47 -13.09 24.63
N PHE A 111 -10.35 -14.11 24.75
CA PHE A 111 -10.92 -14.58 26.03
C PHE A 111 -10.14 -15.76 26.64
N LEU A 112 -9.19 -16.34 25.90
CA LEU A 112 -8.35 -17.43 26.41
C LEU A 112 -7.29 -16.91 27.37
N ASN A 113 -6.66 -17.80 28.13
CA ASN A 113 -5.38 -17.48 28.76
C ASN A 113 -4.28 -17.52 27.69
N GLU A 114 -3.22 -16.72 27.86
CA GLU A 114 -2.09 -16.70 26.92
C GLU A 114 -1.51 -18.11 26.65
N ASN A 115 -1.41 -18.96 27.68
CA ASN A 115 -0.92 -20.34 27.56
C ASN A 115 -1.81 -21.27 26.71
N ASP A 116 -3.10 -20.95 26.59
CA ASP A 116 -4.07 -21.76 25.86
C ASP A 116 -4.15 -21.37 24.38
N VAL A 117 -3.63 -20.19 23.99
CA VAL A 117 -3.68 -19.68 22.61
C VAL A 117 -2.95 -20.61 21.64
N GLY A 118 -1.74 -21.05 21.98
CA GLY A 118 -1.00 -22.00 21.13
C GLY A 118 -1.71 -23.34 20.95
N VAL A 119 -2.47 -23.79 21.96
CA VAL A 119 -3.29 -25.02 21.87
C VAL A 119 -4.45 -24.81 20.91
N ALA A 120 -5.19 -23.71 21.07
CA ALA A 120 -6.29 -23.34 20.16
C ALA A 120 -5.82 -23.23 18.70
N LEU A 121 -4.70 -22.53 18.45
CA LEU A 121 -4.18 -22.34 17.11
C LEU A 121 -3.72 -23.65 16.44
N ARG A 122 -3.16 -24.59 17.22
CA ARG A 122 -2.83 -25.94 16.72
C ARG A 122 -4.07 -26.78 16.43
N GLU A 123 -5.09 -26.72 17.28
CA GLU A 123 -6.36 -27.40 17.01
C GLU A 123 -7.03 -26.85 15.75
N MET A 124 -7.04 -25.53 15.56
CA MET A 124 -7.51 -24.89 14.33
C MET A 124 -6.68 -25.32 13.11
N GLN A 125 -5.35 -25.44 13.26
CA GLN A 125 -4.47 -25.93 12.19
C GLN A 125 -4.75 -27.37 11.82
N ARG A 126 -5.01 -28.23 12.81
CA ARG A 126 -5.35 -29.64 12.62
C ARG A 126 -6.57 -29.79 11.71
N ILE A 127 -7.66 -29.07 12.01
CA ILE A 127 -8.92 -29.18 11.26
C ILE A 127 -8.95 -28.39 9.95
N ALA A 128 -8.09 -27.36 9.80
CA ALA A 128 -7.98 -26.60 8.57
C ALA A 128 -7.26 -27.40 7.49
N ARG A 129 -7.68 -27.21 6.24
CA ARG A 129 -7.01 -27.75 5.05
C ARG A 129 -6.08 -26.71 4.45
N LYS A 130 -6.48 -25.45 4.38
CA LYS A 130 -5.74 -24.39 3.68
C LYS A 130 -5.49 -23.17 4.53
N SER A 131 -6.54 -22.53 5.04
CA SER A 131 -6.41 -21.16 5.56
C SER A 131 -7.03 -20.99 6.93
N CYS A 132 -6.51 -20.02 7.69
CA CYS A 132 -7.09 -19.56 8.93
C CYS A 132 -7.16 -18.03 8.96
N ILE A 133 -8.26 -17.46 9.45
CA ILE A 133 -8.47 -16.02 9.51
C ILE A 133 -8.83 -15.64 10.94
N LEU A 134 -8.01 -14.80 11.57
CA LEU A 134 -8.28 -14.24 12.88
C LEU A 134 -8.71 -12.79 12.74
N ILE A 135 -9.82 -12.41 13.38
CA ILE A 135 -10.33 -11.04 13.35
C ILE A 135 -10.54 -10.57 14.80
N PHE A 136 -9.95 -9.44 15.14
CA PHE A 136 -10.06 -8.81 16.45
C PHE A 136 -10.54 -7.36 16.30
N SER A 137 -11.62 -7.04 16.99
CA SER A 137 -12.18 -5.70 17.12
C SER A 137 -11.67 -5.08 18.43
N ARG A 138 -10.85 -4.03 18.35
CA ARG A 138 -10.41 -3.24 19.52
C ARG A 138 -11.44 -2.14 19.80
N ASN A 139 -11.69 -1.88 21.08
CA ASN A 139 -12.68 -0.90 21.60
C ASN A 139 -14.15 -1.22 21.25
N ASP A 140 -14.56 -2.49 21.34
CA ASP A 140 -15.99 -2.80 21.37
C ASP A 140 -16.54 -2.66 22.80
N ASP A 141 -16.98 -1.45 23.15
CA ASP A 141 -17.63 -1.12 24.44
C ASP A 141 -18.91 -1.96 24.71
N ARG A 142 -19.36 -2.79 23.75
CA ARG A 142 -20.52 -3.68 23.88
C ARG A 142 -20.19 -5.03 24.53
N ASN A 143 -18.92 -5.36 24.75
CA ASN A 143 -18.52 -6.62 25.39
C ASN A 143 -18.45 -6.46 26.92
N PRO A 144 -19.32 -7.12 27.71
CA PRO A 144 -19.35 -6.98 29.16
C PRO A 144 -18.27 -7.80 29.88
N THR A 145 -17.50 -8.61 29.14
CA THR A 145 -16.43 -9.45 29.68
C THR A 145 -15.08 -8.80 29.38
N PRO A 146 -14.22 -8.55 30.39
CA PRO A 146 -12.86 -8.05 30.13
C PRO A 146 -12.12 -9.01 29.21
N GLN A 147 -11.53 -8.47 28.13
CA GLN A 147 -10.59 -9.22 27.30
C GLN A 147 -9.42 -9.65 28.18
N THR A 148 -9.06 -10.93 28.16
CA THR A 148 -7.95 -11.45 28.97
C THR A 148 -6.61 -11.21 28.31
N ILE A 149 -6.59 -10.99 26.99
CA ILE A 149 -5.38 -10.74 26.20
C ILE A 149 -5.52 -9.39 25.49
N THR A 150 -4.60 -8.46 25.76
CA THR A 150 -4.55 -7.12 25.16
C THR A 150 -3.29 -6.89 24.33
N GLN A 151 -2.65 -7.98 23.89
CA GLN A 151 -1.38 -7.97 23.15
C GLN A 151 -1.52 -7.37 21.74
N ASP A 152 -0.39 -7.00 21.15
CA ASP A 152 -0.28 -6.40 19.83
C ASP A 152 -0.25 -7.42 18.68
N ARG A 153 -0.24 -6.91 17.43
CA ARG A 153 -0.19 -7.75 16.23
C ARG A 153 1.02 -8.67 16.23
N SER A 154 2.20 -8.15 16.59
CA SER A 154 3.45 -8.91 16.58
C SER A 154 3.36 -10.14 17.47
N TRP A 155 2.78 -9.98 18.67
CA TRP A 155 2.55 -11.11 19.58
C TRP A 155 1.62 -12.16 18.98
N TRP A 156 0.49 -11.74 18.38
CA TRP A 156 -0.44 -12.68 17.76
C TRP A 156 0.18 -13.39 16.54
N GLU A 157 0.94 -12.68 15.71
CA GLU A 157 1.70 -13.27 14.61
C GLU A 157 2.65 -14.34 15.15
N GLU A 158 3.44 -14.02 16.17
CA GLU A 158 4.38 -14.96 16.80
C GLU A 158 3.67 -16.23 17.30
N GLN A 159 2.53 -16.10 17.99
CA GLN A 159 1.76 -17.26 18.44
C GLN A 159 1.26 -18.12 17.27
N CYS A 160 0.88 -17.51 16.15
CA CYS A 160 0.45 -18.23 14.96
C CYS A 160 1.62 -18.99 14.33
N LEU A 161 2.78 -18.36 14.19
CA LEU A 161 3.98 -18.98 13.64
C LEU A 161 4.44 -20.16 14.50
N LEU A 162 4.47 -20.01 15.83
CA LEU A 162 4.79 -21.07 16.79
C LEU A 162 3.79 -22.25 16.73
N ALA A 163 2.55 -21.98 16.34
CA ALA A 163 1.55 -23.01 16.10
C ALA A 163 1.68 -23.70 14.71
N GLY A 164 2.68 -23.33 13.91
CA GLY A 164 2.98 -23.92 12.61
C GLY A 164 2.23 -23.28 11.44
N TRP A 165 1.73 -22.07 11.60
CA TRP A 165 1.16 -21.28 10.50
C TRP A 165 2.23 -20.44 9.81
N ARG A 166 1.92 -19.96 8.60
CA ARG A 166 2.61 -18.83 7.95
C ARG A 166 1.60 -17.74 7.58
N LYS A 167 2.07 -16.52 7.36
CA LYS A 167 1.27 -15.44 6.77
C LYS A 167 0.75 -15.87 5.40
N HIS A 168 -0.52 -15.60 5.12
CA HIS A 168 -1.12 -15.87 3.82
C HIS A 168 -0.59 -14.87 2.76
N PRO A 169 -0.48 -15.21 1.47
CA PRO A 169 -0.06 -14.25 0.43
C PRO A 169 -0.90 -12.95 0.37
N GLU A 170 -2.17 -13.04 0.74
CA GLU A 170 -3.09 -11.89 0.85
C GLU A 170 -2.92 -11.06 2.14
N TYR A 171 -1.98 -11.40 3.04
CA TYR A 171 -1.85 -10.78 4.39
C TYR A 171 -1.83 -9.25 4.35
N LEU A 172 -1.14 -8.68 3.37
CA LEU A 172 -0.94 -7.24 3.22
C LEU A 172 -1.62 -6.67 1.98
N THR A 173 -2.68 -7.28 1.46
CA THR A 173 -3.36 -6.76 0.25
C THR A 173 -4.32 -5.61 0.55
N GLU A 174 -4.80 -5.50 1.78
CA GLU A 174 -5.69 -4.43 2.21
C GLU A 174 -4.94 -3.42 3.07
N GLY A 175 -5.26 -2.13 2.90
CA GLY A 175 -4.54 -1.03 3.57
C GLY A 175 -3.23 -0.63 2.88
N SER A 176 -2.66 0.47 3.37
CA SER A 176 -1.35 0.95 2.93
C SER A 176 -0.26 0.38 3.84
N TYR A 177 0.98 0.37 3.35
CA TYR A 177 2.10 -0.12 4.15
C TYR A 177 2.29 0.68 5.45
N GLU A 178 2.00 1.98 5.42
CA GLU A 178 2.05 2.89 6.56
C GLU A 178 1.02 2.56 7.64
N THR A 179 -0.15 2.00 7.29
CA THR A 179 -1.17 1.63 8.30
C THR A 179 -0.71 0.51 9.22
N LEU A 180 0.32 -0.26 8.83
CA LEU A 180 0.94 -1.29 9.68
C LEU A 180 1.78 -0.71 10.82
N GLN A 181 2.00 0.61 10.85
CA GLN A 181 2.74 1.27 11.92
C GLN A 181 2.02 1.13 13.26
N HIS A 182 0.69 1.03 13.25
CA HIS A 182 -0.14 1.00 14.44
C HIS A 182 -1.34 0.06 14.28
N ASP A 183 -1.63 -0.70 15.34
CA ASP A 183 -2.75 -1.65 15.38
C ASP A 183 -4.07 -0.96 15.77
N TRP A 184 -4.58 -0.08 14.92
CA TRP A 184 -5.80 0.69 15.18
C TRP A 184 -7.08 -0.05 14.80
N GLY A 185 -8.10 0.04 15.67
CA GLY A 185 -9.47 -0.37 15.37
C GLY A 185 -9.65 -1.88 15.20
N ARG A 186 -9.36 -2.40 14.02
CA ARG A 186 -9.53 -3.82 13.67
C ARG A 186 -8.18 -4.43 13.31
N LEU A 187 -7.81 -5.49 14.01
CA LEU A 187 -6.66 -6.31 13.68
C LEU A 187 -7.13 -7.57 12.97
N GLN A 188 -6.50 -7.89 11.84
CA GLN A 188 -6.80 -9.09 11.07
C GLN A 188 -5.50 -9.81 10.72
N ILE A 189 -5.50 -11.12 10.95
CA ILE A 189 -4.35 -11.98 10.72
C ILE A 189 -4.78 -13.10 9.78
N LEU A 190 -4.21 -13.10 8.57
CA LEU A 190 -4.49 -14.09 7.53
C LEU A 190 -3.37 -15.14 7.51
N LEU A 191 -3.76 -16.40 7.62
CA LEU A 191 -2.81 -17.50 7.76
C LEU A 191 -3.05 -18.57 6.71
N GLU A 192 -1.96 -19.19 6.28
CA GLU A 192 -1.95 -20.35 5.41
C GLU A 192 -1.28 -21.53 6.13
N LYS A 193 -1.83 -22.72 5.95
CA LYS A 193 -1.30 -23.97 6.48
C LYS A 193 -0.06 -24.37 5.68
N ILE A 194 1.01 -24.69 6.40
CA ILE A 194 2.26 -25.17 5.80
C ILE A 194 2.16 -26.70 5.57
N PRO A 195 2.69 -27.24 4.46
CA PRO A 195 2.78 -28.69 4.26
C PRO A 195 3.44 -29.41 5.44
N ALA A 196 2.87 -30.54 5.87
CA ALA A 196 3.31 -31.23 7.09
C ALA A 196 4.76 -31.75 7.01
N ASN A 197 5.18 -32.21 5.84
CA ASN A 197 6.56 -32.60 5.55
C ASN A 197 7.53 -31.41 5.66
N ALA A 198 7.13 -30.24 5.17
CA ALA A 198 7.93 -29.02 5.27
C ALA A 198 8.07 -28.56 6.72
N VAL A 199 7.00 -28.55 7.52
CA VAL A 199 7.07 -28.22 8.96
C VAL A 199 7.97 -29.20 9.72
N ALA A 200 7.88 -30.49 9.43
CA ALA A 200 8.69 -31.51 10.10
C ALA A 200 10.19 -31.40 9.74
N THR A 201 10.50 -30.99 8.52
CA THR A 201 11.89 -30.85 8.04
C THR A 201 12.50 -29.49 8.40
N TYR A 202 11.68 -28.43 8.37
CA TYR A 202 12.08 -27.04 8.55
C TYR A 202 11.22 -26.35 9.63
N PRO A 203 11.37 -26.77 10.90
CA PRO A 203 10.72 -26.10 12.01
C PRO A 203 11.32 -24.69 12.22
N LEU A 204 10.69 -23.87 13.05
CA LEU A 204 11.15 -22.48 13.26
C LEU A 204 12.56 -22.41 13.86
N GLU A 205 12.94 -23.39 14.68
CA GLU A 205 14.27 -23.49 15.27
C GLU A 205 15.35 -23.64 14.18
N ALA A 206 15.08 -24.44 13.15
CA ALA A 206 16.00 -24.60 12.01
C ALA A 206 16.13 -23.30 11.19
N LEU A 207 15.02 -22.54 11.05
CA LEU A 207 15.07 -21.23 10.41
C LEU A 207 15.82 -20.20 11.27
N ALA A 208 15.71 -20.28 12.59
CA ALA A 208 16.44 -19.40 13.50
C ALA A 208 17.96 -19.64 13.45
N GLU A 209 18.40 -20.89 13.28
CA GLU A 209 19.81 -21.25 13.08
C GLU A 209 20.38 -20.71 11.74
N GLU A 210 19.54 -20.63 10.71
CA GLU A 210 19.90 -20.15 9.36
C GLU A 210 19.62 -18.66 9.14
N ARG A 211 19.10 -17.95 10.14
CA ARG A 211 18.49 -16.61 10.00
C ARG A 211 19.41 -15.54 9.42
N ASP A 212 20.72 -15.66 9.63
CA ASP A 212 21.71 -14.72 9.09
C ASP A 212 21.93 -14.86 7.58
N LEU A 213 21.53 -16.00 7.00
CA LEU A 213 21.70 -16.32 5.57
C LEU A 213 20.35 -16.47 4.85
N HIS A 214 19.33 -16.99 5.53
CA HIS A 214 18.06 -17.38 4.92
C HIS A 214 16.87 -17.02 5.81
N MET A 215 15.91 -16.28 5.27
CA MET A 215 14.67 -15.93 5.98
C MET A 215 13.44 -16.17 5.09
N ASP A 216 12.40 -16.78 5.67
CA ASP A 216 11.08 -16.87 5.06
C ASP A 216 10.22 -15.75 5.67
N MET A 217 10.01 -14.69 4.90
CA MET A 217 9.29 -13.50 5.40
C MET A 217 7.82 -13.76 5.69
N LEU A 218 7.24 -14.88 5.23
CA LEU A 218 5.90 -15.33 5.64
C LEU A 218 5.91 -16.00 7.01
N ARG A 219 7.08 -16.37 7.53
CA ARG A 219 7.30 -16.98 8.86
C ARG A 219 8.18 -16.12 9.77
N GLU A 220 8.20 -14.82 9.54
CA GLU A 220 8.91 -13.84 10.36
C GLU A 220 7.94 -12.71 10.76
N VAL A 221 8.11 -12.18 11.97
CA VAL A 221 7.33 -11.04 12.49
C VAL A 221 8.05 -9.71 12.26
N GLY A 222 7.29 -8.62 12.24
CA GLY A 222 7.85 -7.27 12.33
C GLY A 222 8.12 -6.57 10.98
N GLU A 223 8.73 -5.39 11.08
CA GLU A 223 8.69 -4.37 10.03
C GLU A 223 9.46 -4.76 8.77
N ARG A 224 10.57 -5.50 8.92
CA ARG A 224 11.34 -5.99 7.78
C ARG A 224 10.61 -7.07 6.99
N SER A 225 9.98 -8.03 7.68
CA SER A 225 9.08 -9.01 7.03
C SER A 225 8.00 -8.30 6.23
N ASP A 226 7.30 -7.35 6.86
CA ASP A 226 6.25 -6.57 6.19
C ASP A 226 6.78 -5.85 4.94
N ALA A 227 7.98 -5.24 5.02
CA ALA A 227 8.61 -4.55 3.89
C ALA A 227 8.79 -5.45 2.68
N HIS A 228 9.34 -6.66 2.85
CA HIS A 228 9.55 -7.60 1.74
C HIS A 228 8.22 -8.06 1.12
N LEU A 229 7.23 -8.40 1.95
CA LEU A 229 5.91 -8.81 1.47
C LEU A 229 5.27 -7.70 0.62
N VAL A 230 5.44 -6.43 1.01
CA VAL A 230 4.97 -5.29 0.22
C VAL A 230 5.72 -5.16 -1.12
N ARG A 231 7.01 -5.47 -1.21
CA ARG A 231 7.75 -5.45 -2.49
C ARG A 231 7.20 -6.47 -3.47
N TYR A 232 6.95 -7.69 -3.02
CA TYR A 232 6.38 -8.74 -3.88
C TYR A 232 4.93 -8.45 -4.27
N ARG A 233 4.10 -7.93 -3.35
CA ARG A 233 2.76 -7.43 -3.69
C ARG A 233 2.82 -6.33 -4.76
N TRP A 234 3.74 -5.38 -4.60
CA TRP A 234 3.97 -4.31 -5.58
C TRP A 234 4.41 -4.87 -6.94
N ALA A 235 5.32 -5.84 -6.95
CA ALA A 235 5.80 -6.49 -8.15
C ALA A 235 4.69 -7.26 -8.90
N ALA A 236 3.84 -7.98 -8.18
CA ALA A 236 2.69 -8.68 -8.76
C ALA A 236 1.78 -7.74 -9.57
N GLY A 237 1.66 -6.46 -9.18
CA GLY A 237 0.90 -5.44 -9.91
C GLY A 237 1.46 -5.02 -11.28
N TYR A 238 2.65 -5.49 -11.64
CA TYR A 238 3.29 -5.29 -12.96
C TYR A 238 3.31 -6.55 -13.82
N ILE A 239 3.06 -7.73 -13.23
CA ILE A 239 2.98 -9.00 -13.95
C ILE A 239 1.69 -9.05 -14.74
N ARG A 240 1.79 -9.36 -16.03
CA ARG A 240 0.64 -9.46 -16.93
C ARG A 240 0.17 -10.91 -17.00
N THR A 241 -1.09 -11.11 -17.38
CA THR A 241 -1.62 -12.44 -17.72
C THR A 241 -0.73 -13.10 -18.76
N GLY A 242 -0.29 -14.32 -18.46
CA GLY A 242 0.55 -15.12 -19.37
C GLY A 242 2.04 -14.81 -19.35
N ASP A 243 2.52 -13.86 -18.52
CA ASP A 243 3.95 -13.55 -18.42
C ASP A 243 4.74 -14.72 -17.83
N ARG A 244 5.96 -14.93 -18.33
CA ARG A 244 6.97 -15.80 -17.71
C ARG A 244 7.86 -14.97 -16.79
N VAL A 245 7.97 -15.40 -15.55
CA VAL A 245 8.56 -14.63 -14.46
C VAL A 245 9.81 -15.32 -13.93
N LEU A 246 10.87 -14.54 -13.73
CA LEU A 246 12.06 -14.95 -12.96
C LEU A 246 12.09 -14.20 -11.63
N ASP A 247 12.21 -14.94 -10.53
CA ASP A 247 12.57 -14.43 -9.22
C ASP A 247 14.06 -14.74 -8.97
N ALA A 248 14.92 -13.77 -9.26
CA ALA A 248 16.37 -13.93 -9.25
C ALA A 248 16.95 -13.60 -7.86
N ALA A 249 17.65 -14.58 -7.27
CA ALA A 249 18.00 -14.63 -5.84
C ALA A 249 16.75 -14.75 -4.96
N CYS A 250 15.97 -15.81 -5.20
CA CYS A 250 14.67 -16.01 -4.57
C CYS A 250 14.75 -16.40 -3.08
N GLY A 251 15.94 -16.68 -2.54
CA GLY A 251 16.15 -17.16 -1.19
C GLY A 251 15.28 -18.38 -0.88
N LEU A 252 14.58 -18.35 0.25
CA LEU A 252 13.66 -19.42 0.67
C LEU A 252 12.38 -19.51 -0.19
N GLY A 253 12.22 -18.70 -1.24
CA GLY A 253 11.20 -18.88 -2.28
C GLY A 253 9.83 -18.27 -1.97
N TYR A 254 9.64 -17.61 -0.82
CA TYR A 254 8.37 -16.98 -0.45
C TYR A 254 7.91 -15.91 -1.46
N GLY A 255 8.87 -15.26 -2.15
CA GLY A 255 8.62 -14.31 -3.23
C GLY A 255 7.87 -14.93 -4.41
N GLY A 256 8.43 -15.98 -5.00
CA GLY A 256 7.76 -16.78 -6.03
C GLY A 256 6.36 -17.30 -5.64
N HIS A 257 6.15 -17.69 -4.37
CA HIS A 257 4.83 -18.08 -3.85
C HIS A 257 3.84 -16.92 -3.85
N LEU A 258 4.26 -15.73 -3.39
CA LEU A 258 3.46 -14.50 -3.43
C LEU A 258 3.10 -14.12 -4.87
N LEU A 259 4.07 -14.09 -5.77
CA LEU A 259 3.86 -13.73 -7.18
C LEU A 259 2.88 -14.69 -7.85
N ARG A 260 2.98 -15.99 -7.56
CA ARG A 260 2.06 -17.00 -8.09
C ARG A 260 0.63 -16.76 -7.62
N HIS A 261 0.45 -16.43 -6.35
CA HIS A 261 -0.87 -16.23 -5.76
C HIS A 261 -1.52 -14.92 -6.22
N LEU A 262 -0.72 -13.86 -6.34
CA LEU A 262 -1.19 -12.49 -6.57
C LEU A 262 -1.20 -12.09 -8.06
N SER A 263 -0.84 -12.99 -8.98
CA SER A 263 -0.79 -12.70 -10.42
C SER A 263 -1.24 -13.87 -11.30
N GLU A 264 -1.44 -13.58 -12.59
CA GLU A 264 -1.81 -14.55 -13.61
C GLU A 264 -0.59 -14.99 -14.46
N ALA A 265 0.62 -15.03 -13.88
CA ALA A 265 1.84 -15.46 -14.56
C ALA A 265 1.71 -16.89 -15.11
N ALA A 266 2.08 -17.12 -16.38
CA ALA A 266 2.05 -18.47 -16.95
C ALA A 266 3.03 -19.42 -16.23
N GLU A 267 4.20 -18.90 -15.85
CA GLU A 267 5.27 -19.63 -15.18
C GLU A 267 6.07 -18.68 -14.30
N ILE A 268 6.52 -19.18 -13.15
CA ILE A 268 7.47 -18.51 -12.26
C ILE A 268 8.64 -19.47 -11.98
N VAL A 269 9.85 -19.00 -12.22
CA VAL A 269 11.10 -19.69 -11.87
C VAL A 269 11.81 -18.88 -10.81
N GLY A 270 12.07 -19.45 -9.64
CA GLY A 270 12.93 -18.88 -8.62
C GLY A 270 14.33 -19.48 -8.68
N ILE A 271 15.38 -18.66 -8.60
CA ILE A 271 16.76 -19.14 -8.62
C ILE A 271 17.52 -18.59 -7.43
N ASP A 272 18.28 -19.45 -6.74
CA ASP A 272 19.15 -19.06 -5.65
C ASP A 272 20.41 -19.96 -5.60
N GLY A 273 21.53 -19.42 -5.11
CA GLY A 273 22.80 -20.15 -5.03
C GLY A 273 22.87 -21.17 -3.89
N SER A 274 21.87 -21.19 -2.99
CA SER A 274 21.85 -22.08 -1.82
C SER A 274 20.98 -23.32 -2.05
N GLU A 275 21.62 -24.51 -2.06
CA GLU A 275 20.90 -25.80 -2.11
C GLU A 275 19.86 -25.91 -0.97
N TYR A 276 20.22 -25.45 0.24
CA TYR A 276 19.30 -25.46 1.38
C TYR A 276 18.03 -24.64 1.09
N ALA A 277 18.21 -23.43 0.54
CA ALA A 277 17.12 -22.53 0.23
C ALA A 277 16.17 -23.11 -0.82
N ILE A 278 16.71 -23.71 -1.89
CA ILE A 278 15.92 -24.32 -2.97
C ILE A 278 15.18 -25.57 -2.50
N ARG A 279 15.81 -26.39 -1.65
CA ARG A 279 15.13 -27.54 -1.03
C ARG A 279 13.99 -27.11 -0.11
N TYR A 280 14.21 -26.06 0.70
CA TYR A 280 13.16 -25.45 1.53
C TYR A 280 12.01 -24.93 0.65
N ALA A 281 12.32 -24.12 -0.35
CA ALA A 281 11.34 -23.48 -1.24
C ALA A 281 10.48 -24.54 -1.94
N SER A 282 11.12 -25.60 -2.46
CA SER A 282 10.45 -26.68 -3.15
C SER A 282 9.48 -27.43 -2.24
N ALA A 283 9.91 -27.78 -1.02
CA ALA A 283 9.07 -28.47 -0.05
C ALA A 283 7.90 -27.61 0.45
N ASN A 284 8.07 -26.29 0.54
CA ASN A 284 7.08 -25.39 1.11
C ASN A 284 6.04 -24.86 0.10
N PHE A 285 6.44 -24.68 -1.16
CA PHE A 285 5.70 -23.83 -2.09
C PHE A 285 5.42 -24.44 -3.46
N SER A 286 6.26 -25.37 -3.98
CA SER A 286 6.09 -25.88 -5.35
C SER A 286 5.82 -27.38 -5.47
N GLU A 287 5.85 -28.16 -4.39
CA GLU A 287 5.57 -29.60 -4.45
C GLU A 287 4.18 -29.87 -5.08
N GLY A 288 4.17 -30.50 -6.26
CA GLY A 288 2.96 -30.81 -7.03
C GLY A 288 2.39 -29.66 -7.86
N LEU A 289 3.10 -28.53 -8.01
CA LEU A 289 2.68 -27.39 -8.83
C LEU A 289 3.48 -27.28 -10.13
N GLU A 290 2.79 -27.13 -11.26
CA GLU A 290 3.48 -27.03 -12.56
C GLU A 290 4.01 -25.62 -12.88
N ARG A 291 3.30 -24.55 -12.46
CA ARG A 291 3.64 -23.15 -12.83
C ARG A 291 4.67 -22.44 -11.91
N LEU A 292 5.21 -23.10 -10.88
CA LEU A 292 6.19 -22.51 -9.96
C LEU A 292 7.31 -23.53 -9.72
N LYS A 293 8.55 -23.15 -10.02
CA LYS A 293 9.73 -24.01 -9.88
C LYS A 293 10.86 -23.24 -9.22
N TYR A 294 11.74 -23.97 -8.54
CA TYR A 294 12.93 -23.42 -7.91
C TYR A 294 14.15 -24.19 -8.40
N GLU A 295 15.21 -23.47 -8.77
CA GLU A 295 16.45 -24.03 -9.30
C GLU A 295 17.67 -23.48 -8.55
N GLU A 296 18.64 -24.36 -8.28
CA GLU A 296 19.90 -23.97 -7.65
C GLU A 296 20.87 -23.42 -8.70
N GLY A 297 21.48 -22.26 -8.41
CA GLY A 297 22.52 -21.69 -9.25
C GLY A 297 22.98 -20.31 -8.81
N PHE A 298 24.27 -20.03 -9.01
CA PHE A 298 24.82 -18.70 -8.78
C PHE A 298 24.53 -17.77 -9.95
N LEU A 299 24.15 -16.53 -9.63
CA LEU A 299 23.93 -15.48 -10.60
C LEU A 299 25.25 -14.72 -10.87
N PRO A 300 25.53 -14.32 -12.12
CA PRO A 300 24.69 -14.54 -13.31
C PRO A 300 24.89 -15.89 -14.03
N GLU A 301 25.86 -16.72 -13.64
CA GLU A 301 26.34 -17.84 -14.46
C GLU A 301 25.25 -18.86 -14.83
N CYS A 302 24.37 -19.20 -13.88
CA CYS A 302 23.29 -20.15 -14.15
C CYS A 302 22.25 -19.62 -15.15
N LEU A 303 22.14 -18.30 -15.34
CA LEU A 303 21.18 -17.68 -16.27
C LEU A 303 21.50 -18.01 -17.73
N ALA A 304 22.73 -18.42 -18.05
CA ALA A 304 23.15 -18.82 -19.38
C ALA A 304 22.37 -20.02 -19.94
N GLN A 305 21.70 -20.80 -19.08
CA GLN A 305 20.85 -21.91 -19.51
C GLN A 305 19.56 -21.46 -20.22
N PHE A 306 19.13 -20.21 -19.99
CA PHE A 306 17.92 -19.66 -20.60
C PHE A 306 18.26 -18.87 -21.87
N PRO A 307 17.48 -19.04 -22.96
CA PRO A 307 17.67 -18.27 -24.19
C PRO A 307 17.28 -16.80 -24.02
N ASP A 308 17.66 -15.97 -25.00
CA ASP A 308 17.28 -14.56 -25.04
C ASP A 308 15.75 -14.39 -25.07
N GLY A 309 15.22 -13.42 -24.34
CA GLY A 309 13.77 -13.18 -24.26
C GLY A 309 12.96 -14.31 -23.61
N HIS A 310 13.60 -15.16 -22.80
CA HIS A 310 12.91 -16.23 -22.10
C HIS A 310 11.91 -15.73 -21.05
N PHE A 311 12.16 -14.58 -20.41
CA PHE A 311 11.29 -14.02 -19.39
C PHE A 311 10.63 -12.73 -19.87
N ASP A 312 9.42 -12.48 -19.41
CA ASP A 312 8.68 -11.23 -19.66
C ASP A 312 8.78 -10.27 -18.47
N PHE A 313 9.12 -10.81 -17.31
CA PHE A 313 9.25 -10.08 -16.05
C PHE A 313 10.34 -10.70 -15.16
N ILE A 314 11.17 -9.87 -14.54
CA ILE A 314 12.22 -10.28 -13.60
C ILE A 314 12.07 -9.47 -12.31
N THR A 315 12.07 -10.14 -11.16
CA THR A 315 12.32 -9.53 -9.85
C THR A 315 13.69 -9.92 -9.32
N SER A 316 14.37 -8.98 -8.67
CA SER A 316 15.62 -9.24 -7.95
C SER A 316 15.77 -8.24 -6.82
N PHE A 317 15.44 -8.66 -5.60
CA PHE A 317 15.41 -7.77 -4.44
C PHE A 317 16.61 -8.03 -3.52
N GLU A 318 17.37 -6.98 -3.21
CA GLU A 318 18.54 -7.05 -2.31
C GLU A 318 19.55 -8.10 -2.81
N THR A 319 20.05 -7.87 -4.01
CA THR A 319 20.93 -8.82 -4.73
C THR A 319 22.14 -8.14 -5.35
N LEU A 320 21.98 -6.94 -5.90
CA LEU A 320 23.05 -6.25 -6.64
C LEU A 320 24.27 -5.93 -5.74
N GLU A 321 24.03 -5.68 -4.46
CA GLU A 321 25.04 -5.48 -3.42
C GLU A 321 25.85 -6.75 -3.12
N HIS A 322 25.29 -7.94 -3.39
CA HIS A 322 25.88 -9.24 -3.09
C HIS A 322 26.61 -9.88 -4.27
N VAL A 323 26.47 -9.36 -5.48
CA VAL A 323 27.17 -9.88 -6.67
C VAL A 323 28.44 -9.11 -6.95
N LYS A 324 29.50 -9.82 -7.39
CA LYS A 324 30.80 -9.20 -7.67
C LYS A 324 30.74 -8.22 -8.83
N ASP A 325 29.98 -8.56 -9.88
CA ASP A 325 29.78 -7.73 -11.07
C ASP A 325 28.28 -7.48 -11.32
N PRO A 326 27.68 -6.47 -10.68
CA PRO A 326 26.26 -6.15 -10.86
C PRO A 326 25.93 -5.71 -12.28
N LYS A 327 26.88 -5.13 -13.02
CA LYS A 327 26.68 -4.72 -14.42
C LYS A 327 26.53 -5.94 -15.32
N ALA A 328 27.35 -6.97 -15.13
CA ALA A 328 27.20 -8.23 -15.86
C ALA A 328 25.83 -8.89 -15.58
N LEU A 329 25.37 -8.86 -14.33
CA LEU A 329 24.03 -9.38 -13.99
C LEU A 329 22.91 -8.58 -14.65
N LEU A 330 22.98 -7.24 -14.63
CA LEU A 330 22.00 -6.39 -15.31
C LEU A 330 21.99 -6.62 -16.83
N ALA A 331 23.16 -6.86 -17.43
CA ALA A 331 23.27 -7.23 -18.85
C ALA A 331 22.58 -8.58 -19.15
N GLU A 332 22.74 -9.57 -18.28
CA GLU A 332 22.04 -10.86 -18.41
C GLU A 332 20.53 -10.75 -18.20
N PHE A 333 20.07 -9.97 -17.21
CA PHE A 333 18.64 -9.66 -17.08
C PHE A 333 18.08 -8.98 -18.33
N HIS A 334 18.84 -8.04 -18.92
CA HIS A 334 18.44 -7.42 -20.19
C HIS A 334 18.39 -8.43 -21.33
N ARG A 335 19.36 -9.35 -21.45
CA ARG A 335 19.35 -10.41 -22.47
C ARG A 335 18.11 -11.31 -22.33
N LEU A 336 17.82 -11.73 -21.10
CA LEU A 336 16.72 -12.64 -20.79
C LEU A 336 15.33 -12.03 -20.95
N LEU A 337 15.18 -10.73 -20.77
CA LEU A 337 13.88 -10.08 -20.92
C LEU A 337 13.43 -10.02 -22.38
N SER A 338 12.16 -10.28 -22.63
CA SER A 338 11.51 -9.99 -23.91
C SER A 338 11.45 -8.47 -24.12
N PRO A 339 11.43 -7.98 -25.38
CA PRO A 339 11.32 -6.54 -25.64
C PRO A 339 10.04 -5.97 -25.01
N GLY A 340 10.17 -4.91 -24.20
CA GLY A 340 9.05 -4.38 -23.42
C GLY A 340 8.72 -5.15 -22.13
N GLY A 341 9.52 -6.17 -21.79
CA GLY A 341 9.54 -6.83 -20.49
C GLY A 341 10.16 -5.95 -19.41
N ARG A 342 9.91 -6.29 -18.14
CA ARG A 342 10.25 -5.43 -16.99
C ARG A 342 11.21 -6.09 -16.00
N LEU A 343 12.11 -5.28 -15.46
CA LEU A 343 12.93 -5.57 -14.29
C LEU A 343 12.41 -4.76 -13.11
N LEU A 344 12.14 -5.43 -11.99
CA LEU A 344 11.93 -4.80 -10.69
C LEU A 344 13.08 -5.18 -9.76
N ALA A 345 13.79 -4.19 -9.25
CA ALA A 345 14.93 -4.42 -8.38
C ALA A 345 14.92 -3.53 -7.14
N SER A 346 15.61 -3.96 -6.08
CA SER A 346 15.84 -3.15 -4.88
C SER A 346 17.26 -3.30 -4.36
N VAL A 347 17.77 -2.23 -3.75
CA VAL A 347 19.06 -2.20 -3.05
C VAL A 347 18.91 -1.43 -1.74
N PRO A 348 19.65 -1.79 -0.67
CA PRO A 348 19.75 -0.98 0.52
C PRO A 348 20.44 0.35 0.18
N ASN A 349 20.03 1.42 0.85
CA ASN A 349 20.59 2.75 0.62
C ASN A 349 21.63 3.10 1.69
N ASP A 350 22.87 3.29 1.26
CA ASP A 350 23.99 3.71 2.10
C ASP A 350 24.10 2.90 3.40
N TRP A 351 24.14 1.57 3.23
CA TRP A 351 24.27 0.61 4.33
C TRP A 351 25.69 0.54 4.89
N SER A 352 26.23 1.68 5.30
CA SER A 352 27.56 1.78 5.90
C SER A 352 27.49 2.10 7.40
N ASP A 353 28.49 1.69 8.17
CA ASP A 353 28.67 2.03 9.58
C ASP A 353 29.23 3.46 9.76
N GLU A 354 29.58 3.86 10.99
CA GLU A 354 30.14 5.19 11.26
C GLU A 354 31.54 5.42 10.65
N THR A 355 32.19 4.36 10.16
CA THR A 355 33.47 4.43 9.44
C THR A 355 33.28 4.61 7.94
N GLY A 356 32.04 4.46 7.44
CA GLY A 356 31.72 4.53 6.02
C GLY A 356 31.88 3.20 5.27
N GLU A 357 32.16 2.11 5.98
CA GLU A 357 32.28 0.75 5.45
C GLU A 357 30.99 -0.04 5.68
N ASP A 358 30.66 -0.97 4.79
CA ASP A 358 29.50 -1.84 4.99
C ASP A 358 29.81 -2.89 6.07
N PRO A 359 29.04 -2.98 7.17
CA PRO A 359 29.29 -3.96 8.22
C PRO A 359 28.97 -5.39 7.78
N ASN A 360 28.26 -5.59 6.65
CA ASN A 360 27.97 -6.92 6.12
C ASN A 360 29.13 -7.42 5.26
N PRO A 361 29.86 -8.49 5.67
CA PRO A 361 30.99 -9.02 4.91
C PRO A 361 30.59 -9.62 3.55
N TYR A 362 29.29 -9.83 3.32
CA TYR A 362 28.75 -10.34 2.06
C TYR A 362 28.28 -9.23 1.11
N HIS A 363 28.37 -7.95 1.50
CA HIS A 363 28.15 -6.83 0.59
C HIS A 363 29.47 -6.48 -0.10
N TYR A 364 29.50 -6.61 -1.43
CA TYR A 364 30.61 -6.14 -2.24
C TYR A 364 30.48 -4.65 -2.59
N HIS A 365 29.27 -4.09 -2.44
CA HIS A 365 28.94 -2.75 -2.93
C HIS A 365 28.01 -2.01 -1.97
N VAL A 366 28.38 -0.78 -1.61
CA VAL A 366 27.44 0.18 -1.01
C VAL A 366 26.69 0.92 -2.12
N TYR A 367 25.36 0.89 -2.06
CA TYR A 367 24.49 1.51 -3.06
C TYR A 367 23.97 2.88 -2.63
N THR A 368 23.85 3.77 -3.62
CA THR A 368 23.10 5.02 -3.53
C THR A 368 22.15 5.10 -4.72
N LEU A 369 21.10 5.93 -4.65
CA LEU A 369 20.18 6.09 -5.78
C LEU A 369 20.88 6.52 -7.08
N PRO A 370 21.82 7.50 -7.09
CA PRO A 370 22.54 7.86 -8.32
C PRO A 370 23.27 6.68 -8.97
N ARG A 371 23.97 5.86 -8.18
CA ARG A 371 24.66 4.66 -8.67
C ARG A 371 23.68 3.65 -9.26
N LEU A 372 22.60 3.34 -8.53
CA LEU A 372 21.56 2.42 -9.03
C LEU A 372 20.98 2.91 -10.36
N LYS A 373 20.65 4.20 -10.47
CA LYS A 373 20.13 4.79 -11.70
C LYS A 373 21.12 4.69 -12.85
N GLU A 374 22.40 4.97 -12.61
CA GLU A 374 23.45 4.91 -13.62
C GLU A 374 23.61 3.47 -14.16
N GLU A 375 23.74 2.48 -13.27
CA GLU A 375 23.93 1.09 -13.65
C GLU A 375 22.71 0.52 -14.40
N VAL A 376 21.48 0.81 -13.93
CA VAL A 376 20.25 0.33 -14.59
C VAL A 376 20.01 1.02 -15.93
N ALA A 377 20.30 2.32 -16.04
CA ALA A 377 20.10 3.08 -17.27
C ALA A 377 21.05 2.68 -18.42
N GLU A 378 22.12 1.91 -18.13
CA GLU A 378 23.02 1.37 -19.15
C GLU A 378 22.31 0.41 -20.12
N HIS A 379 21.28 -0.30 -19.64
CA HIS A 379 20.55 -1.31 -20.41
C HIS A 379 19.04 -1.08 -20.49
N PHE A 380 18.45 -0.32 -19.55
CA PHE A 380 17.00 -0.21 -19.42
C PHE A 380 16.50 1.24 -19.48
N LEU A 381 15.26 1.40 -19.91
CA LEU A 381 14.50 2.63 -19.71
C LEU A 381 13.89 2.58 -18.30
N ILE A 382 14.34 3.47 -17.40
CA ILE A 382 13.80 3.54 -16.05
C ILE A 382 12.34 4.03 -16.11
N GLU A 383 11.42 3.20 -15.64
CA GLU A 383 9.99 3.50 -15.61
C GLU A 383 9.64 4.30 -14.35
N ASP A 384 9.91 3.78 -13.15
CA ASP A 384 9.59 4.44 -11.88
C ASP A 384 10.63 4.13 -10.79
N ILE A 385 10.75 5.01 -9.79
CA ILE A 385 11.60 4.83 -8.61
C ILE A 385 10.76 4.99 -7.34
N TYR A 386 11.02 4.14 -6.35
CA TYR A 386 10.32 4.13 -5.07
C TYR A 386 11.30 4.19 -3.90
N GLN A 387 10.85 4.89 -2.86
CA GLN A 387 11.44 4.93 -1.53
C GLN A 387 10.74 3.88 -0.67
N GLN A 388 11.51 3.12 0.11
CA GLN A 388 10.97 2.32 1.20
C GLN A 388 11.74 2.52 2.50
N ILE A 389 11.00 2.62 3.59
CA ILE A 389 11.50 2.60 4.98
C ILE A 389 10.70 1.54 5.71
N ALA A 390 11.36 0.60 6.38
CA ALA A 390 10.72 -0.35 7.29
C ALA A 390 10.77 0.12 8.73
N SER A 391 11.97 0.46 9.20
CA SER A 391 12.22 0.71 10.61
C SER A 391 13.09 1.94 10.87
N GLY A 392 13.96 2.29 9.91
CA GLY A 392 14.87 3.41 10.06
C GLY A 392 15.75 3.60 8.84
N CYS A 393 16.40 4.76 8.74
CA CYS A 393 17.33 5.05 7.66
C CYS A 393 18.41 6.01 8.12
N LYS A 394 19.48 6.15 7.34
CA LYS A 394 20.42 7.27 7.50
C LYS A 394 19.76 8.58 7.11
N VAL A 395 20.06 9.62 7.88
CA VAL A 395 19.45 10.95 7.73
C VAL A 395 20.52 11.98 7.39
N ARG A 396 20.50 12.49 6.16
CA ARG A 396 21.57 13.35 5.62
C ARG A 396 21.74 14.65 6.41
N LEU A 397 20.63 15.28 6.76
CA LEU A 397 20.62 16.54 7.52
C LEU A 397 21.07 16.37 8.98
N GLU A 398 21.16 15.12 9.46
CA GLU A 398 21.57 14.78 10.83
C GLU A 398 22.90 14.01 10.84
N GLY A 399 23.78 14.29 9.87
CA GLY A 399 25.14 13.77 9.82
C GLY A 399 25.24 12.29 9.42
N ASP A 400 24.35 11.81 8.56
CA ASP A 400 24.34 10.43 8.03
C ASP A 400 24.28 9.34 9.10
N THR A 401 23.58 9.62 10.21
CA THR A 401 23.38 8.66 11.29
C THR A 401 22.08 7.88 11.12
N TRP A 402 22.09 6.60 11.49
CA TRP A 402 20.89 5.76 11.50
C TRP A 402 19.87 6.27 12.52
N LYS A 403 18.65 6.53 12.06
CA LYS A 403 17.54 6.96 12.91
C LYS A 403 16.30 6.09 12.67
N PRO A 404 15.54 5.77 13.73
CA PRO A 404 14.21 5.24 13.57
C PRO A 404 13.34 6.17 12.73
N ARG A 405 12.60 5.58 11.80
CA ARG A 405 11.65 6.27 10.92
C ARG A 405 10.44 5.36 10.71
N PRO A 406 9.22 5.93 10.65
CA PRO A 406 8.02 5.13 10.44
C PRO A 406 8.07 4.46 9.06
N ARG A 407 7.30 3.37 8.92
CA ARG A 407 7.09 2.70 7.63
C ARG A 407 6.72 3.71 6.56
N LYS A 408 7.31 3.56 5.38
CA LYS A 408 6.99 4.38 4.20
C LYS A 408 7.18 3.57 2.93
N PHE A 409 6.24 3.65 1.99
CA PHE A 409 6.43 3.12 0.64
C PHE A 409 5.87 4.13 -0.37
N ARG A 410 6.75 4.82 -1.10
CA ARG A 410 6.35 5.98 -1.90
C ARG A 410 7.06 6.04 -3.24
N LYS A 411 6.29 6.23 -4.31
CA LYS A 411 6.81 6.59 -5.65
C LYS A 411 7.41 8.01 -5.62
N LEU A 412 8.61 8.17 -6.15
CA LEU A 412 9.23 9.49 -6.32
C LEU A 412 8.71 10.20 -7.57
N SER A 413 8.65 11.53 -7.52
CA SER A 413 8.42 12.35 -8.71
C SER A 413 9.69 12.39 -9.57
N GLU A 414 9.53 12.41 -10.89
CA GLU A 414 10.64 12.47 -11.85
C GLU A 414 11.56 13.69 -11.63
N ASP A 415 10.98 14.82 -11.22
CA ASP A 415 11.67 16.10 -11.01
C ASP A 415 12.09 16.36 -9.55
N ALA A 416 12.12 15.33 -8.69
CA ALA A 416 12.51 15.52 -7.29
C ALA A 416 13.95 16.05 -7.17
N GLN A 417 14.11 17.33 -6.83
CA GLN A 417 15.42 17.97 -6.62
C GLN A 417 16.05 17.53 -5.29
N ASP A 418 15.23 17.32 -4.26
CA ASP A 418 15.66 16.82 -2.96
C ASP A 418 15.24 15.36 -2.80
N LEU A 419 16.23 14.48 -2.69
CA LEU A 419 15.99 13.06 -2.43
C LEU A 419 15.61 12.86 -0.96
N PRO A 420 14.52 12.13 -0.66
CA PRO A 420 14.16 11.81 0.70
C PRO A 420 15.16 10.81 1.31
N ASP A 421 15.30 10.83 2.63
CA ASP A 421 16.03 9.77 3.35
C ASP A 421 15.33 8.42 3.11
N SER A 422 16.08 7.36 2.81
CA SER A 422 15.49 6.04 2.51
C SER A 422 16.30 4.91 3.11
N GLU A 423 15.62 3.82 3.49
CA GLU A 423 16.26 2.57 3.90
C GLU A 423 16.59 1.71 2.67
N TRP A 424 15.66 1.63 1.71
CA TRP A 424 15.88 0.98 0.41
C TRP A 424 15.45 1.87 -0.76
N TRP A 425 16.13 1.70 -1.89
CA TRP A 425 15.66 2.17 -3.19
C TRP A 425 15.13 1.01 -3.99
N LEU A 426 13.96 1.22 -4.63
CA LEU A 426 13.38 0.27 -5.57
C LEU A 426 13.20 0.95 -6.92
N ILE A 427 13.34 0.18 -7.98
CA ILE A 427 13.26 0.66 -9.36
C ILE A 427 12.44 -0.30 -10.21
N THR A 428 11.60 0.25 -11.08
CA THR A 428 11.03 -0.47 -12.22
C THR A 428 11.72 0.03 -13.48
N ALA A 429 12.14 -0.90 -14.34
CA ALA A 429 12.82 -0.59 -15.58
C ALA A 429 12.32 -1.51 -16.70
N VAL A 430 12.30 -0.99 -17.93
CA VAL A 430 11.75 -1.68 -19.10
C VAL A 430 12.87 -1.90 -20.12
N LYS A 431 12.93 -3.11 -20.70
CA LYS A 431 13.77 -3.37 -21.87
C LYS A 431 13.20 -2.62 -23.07
N ASP A 432 14.03 -1.80 -23.71
CA ASP A 432 13.62 -0.96 -24.85
C ASP A 432 12.96 -1.82 -25.96
N PRO A 433 11.65 -1.64 -26.20
CA PRO A 433 10.93 -2.42 -27.19
C PRO A 433 11.24 -1.99 -28.63
N VAL A 434 11.85 -0.83 -28.87
CA VAL A 434 12.16 -0.33 -30.22
C VAL A 434 13.27 -1.16 -30.85
N LYS A 435 14.29 -1.54 -30.07
CA LYS A 435 15.49 -2.29 -30.50
C LYS A 435 15.27 -3.81 -30.50
N ALA A 436 14.05 -4.25 -30.77
CA ALA A 436 13.68 -5.66 -30.77
C ALA A 436 14.31 -6.41 -31.96
N HIS A 437 14.97 -7.52 -31.67
CA HIS A 437 15.53 -8.46 -32.65
C HIS A 437 14.97 -9.89 -32.48
N LEU A 438 14.07 -10.09 -31.51
CA LEU A 438 13.45 -11.36 -31.19
C LEU A 438 12.10 -11.50 -31.88
N SER A 439 11.77 -12.72 -32.32
CA SER A 439 10.45 -13.07 -32.82
C SER A 439 9.39 -12.76 -31.77
N TYR A 440 8.31 -12.12 -32.21
CA TYR A 440 7.19 -11.81 -31.32
C TYR A 440 6.45 -13.06 -30.90
N ARG A 441 5.91 -13.04 -29.67
CA ARG A 441 5.03 -14.07 -29.14
C ARG A 441 3.84 -13.42 -28.46
N GLU A 442 2.63 -13.78 -28.88
CA GLU A 442 1.42 -13.40 -28.18
C GLU A 442 1.25 -14.26 -26.91
N THR A 443 0.99 -13.62 -25.78
CA THR A 443 0.92 -14.25 -24.45
C THR A 443 -0.40 -14.00 -23.74
N VAL A 444 -1.16 -12.98 -24.16
CA VAL A 444 -2.43 -12.58 -23.55
C VAL A 444 -3.60 -13.34 -24.15
N TYR A 445 -3.58 -13.56 -25.48
CA TYR A 445 -4.69 -14.21 -26.21
C TYR A 445 -4.46 -15.71 -26.46
N GLY A 446 -3.29 -16.25 -26.11
CA GLY A 446 -2.78 -17.53 -26.60
C GLY A 446 -3.40 -18.80 -26.01
N GLU A 447 -4.21 -18.72 -24.95
CA GLU A 447 -4.89 -19.89 -24.36
C GLU A 447 -6.21 -20.24 -25.07
N SER A 448 -6.71 -19.37 -25.97
CA SER A 448 -7.94 -19.60 -26.72
C SER A 448 -7.74 -19.43 -28.23
N HIS A 449 -8.62 -20.06 -29.01
CA HIS A 449 -8.66 -19.81 -30.44
C HIS A 449 -8.99 -18.34 -30.68
N ASN A 450 -8.11 -17.61 -31.37
CA ASN A 450 -8.32 -16.20 -31.69
C ASN A 450 -9.65 -16.03 -32.44
N PRO A 451 -10.48 -15.03 -32.07
CA PRO A 451 -11.65 -14.65 -32.85
C PRO A 451 -11.25 -14.43 -34.32
N PRO A 452 -12.08 -14.82 -35.31
CA PRO A 452 -11.72 -14.76 -36.74
C PRO A 452 -11.32 -13.38 -37.27
N LYS A 453 -11.70 -12.30 -36.58
CA LYS A 453 -11.41 -10.90 -36.93
C LYS A 453 -10.50 -10.21 -35.92
N LEU A 454 -10.04 -10.92 -34.88
CA LEU A 454 -9.05 -10.38 -33.95
C LEU A 454 -7.76 -10.10 -34.74
N LEU A 455 -7.11 -9.01 -34.39
CA LEU A 455 -5.95 -8.54 -35.13
C LEU A 455 -4.75 -9.43 -34.85
N GLU A 456 -4.14 -9.92 -35.92
CA GLU A 456 -2.84 -10.58 -35.84
C GLU A 456 -1.74 -9.51 -35.80
N PHE A 457 -1.29 -9.15 -34.59
CA PHE A 457 -0.25 -8.12 -34.42
C PHE A 457 1.05 -8.50 -35.13
N GLU A 458 1.42 -9.78 -35.09
CA GLU A 458 2.62 -10.30 -35.75
C GLU A 458 2.62 -10.04 -37.26
N ALA A 459 1.48 -10.18 -37.93
CA ALA A 459 1.35 -9.93 -39.36
C ALA A 459 1.22 -8.43 -39.71
N ALA A 460 0.72 -7.62 -38.78
CA ALA A 460 0.32 -6.24 -39.04
C ALA A 460 1.37 -5.19 -38.66
N TYR A 461 2.22 -5.49 -37.68
CA TYR A 461 3.29 -4.61 -37.20
C TYR A 461 4.63 -5.07 -37.74
N ARG A 462 5.54 -4.12 -38.00
CA ARG A 462 6.92 -4.47 -38.32
C ARG A 462 7.68 -4.83 -37.05
N ASN A 463 7.36 -4.16 -35.95
CA ASN A 463 7.77 -4.55 -34.61
C ASN A 463 6.54 -4.72 -33.70
N PRO A 464 6.00 -5.94 -33.60
CA PRO A 464 4.78 -6.20 -32.82
C PRO A 464 4.97 -6.02 -31.30
N TRP A 465 6.19 -6.00 -30.78
CA TRP A 465 6.43 -5.69 -29.36
C TRP A 465 5.96 -4.27 -28.99
N LEU A 466 5.99 -3.34 -29.94
CA LEU A 466 5.59 -1.95 -29.72
C LEU A 466 4.11 -1.80 -29.35
N VAL A 467 3.20 -2.58 -29.95
CA VAL A 467 1.76 -2.42 -29.64
C VAL A 467 1.46 -2.77 -28.19
N ARG A 468 2.09 -3.84 -27.68
CA ARG A 468 1.98 -4.29 -26.30
C ARG A 468 2.58 -3.27 -25.33
N SER A 469 3.73 -2.69 -25.68
CA SER A 469 4.41 -1.70 -24.82
C SER A 469 3.77 -0.30 -24.84
N MET A 470 3.19 0.13 -25.95
CA MET A 470 2.70 1.51 -26.11
C MET A 470 1.19 1.69 -25.96
N VAL A 471 0.39 0.75 -26.48
CA VAL A 471 -1.03 0.97 -26.78
C VAL A 471 -1.95 0.09 -25.95
N GLU A 472 -1.59 -1.17 -25.77
CA GLU A 472 -2.49 -2.17 -25.21
C GLU A 472 -2.73 -1.99 -23.71
N PHE A 473 -3.96 -1.71 -23.30
CA PHE A 473 -4.34 -1.55 -21.89
C PHE A 473 -4.86 -2.88 -21.33
N PRO A 474 -4.53 -3.28 -20.08
CA PRO A 474 -3.74 -2.55 -19.07
C PRO A 474 -2.21 -2.77 -19.16
N PHE A 475 -1.73 -3.42 -20.22
CA PHE A 475 -0.38 -4.01 -20.27
C PHE A 475 0.75 -3.06 -20.66
N ARG A 476 0.43 -1.94 -21.31
CA ARG A 476 1.39 -0.92 -21.76
C ARG A 476 2.24 -0.35 -20.63
N ILE A 477 3.31 0.32 -21.01
CA ILE A 477 4.13 1.13 -20.11
C ILE A 477 3.24 2.21 -19.49
N ARG A 478 3.32 2.36 -18.17
CA ARG A 478 2.45 3.27 -17.40
C ARG A 478 3.06 4.66 -17.28
N ASN A 479 4.40 4.74 -17.27
CA ASN A 479 5.11 6.01 -17.20
C ASN A 479 4.96 6.81 -18.51
N ALA A 480 4.47 8.05 -18.41
CA ALA A 480 4.21 8.91 -19.56
C ALA A 480 5.51 9.37 -20.26
N SER A 481 6.56 9.65 -19.49
CA SER A 481 7.86 10.08 -20.03
C SER A 481 8.54 8.96 -20.81
N VAL A 482 8.52 7.72 -20.31
CA VAL A 482 9.05 6.55 -21.05
C VAL A 482 8.24 6.28 -22.32
N LEU A 483 6.91 6.33 -22.24
CA LEU A 483 6.05 6.22 -23.44
C LEU A 483 6.39 7.26 -24.50
N LYS A 484 6.65 8.51 -24.06
CA LYS A 484 7.03 9.61 -24.94
C LYS A 484 8.37 9.33 -25.63
N ILE A 485 9.38 8.89 -24.88
CA ILE A 485 10.71 8.53 -25.42
C ILE A 485 10.58 7.46 -26.51
N ILE A 486 9.84 6.38 -26.24
CA ILE A 486 9.62 5.29 -27.20
C ILE A 486 8.89 5.80 -28.45
N ALA A 487 7.82 6.58 -28.27
CA ALA A 487 7.06 7.11 -29.39
C ALA A 487 7.90 8.06 -30.26
N GLU A 488 8.69 8.94 -29.66
CA GLU A 488 9.56 9.88 -30.38
C GLU A 488 10.65 9.14 -31.17
N GLU A 489 11.23 8.08 -30.62
CA GLU A 489 12.21 7.23 -31.31
C GLU A 489 11.61 6.52 -32.53
N VAL A 490 10.40 5.97 -32.40
CA VAL A 490 9.70 5.34 -33.53
C VAL A 490 9.38 6.35 -34.64
N LEU A 491 8.99 7.58 -34.26
CA LEU A 491 8.63 8.64 -35.21
C LEU A 491 9.86 9.24 -35.90
N SER A 492 10.98 9.38 -35.20
CA SER A 492 12.23 9.91 -35.76
C SER A 492 12.88 8.96 -36.76
N ASN A 493 12.68 7.65 -36.57
CA ASN A 493 13.22 6.58 -37.43
C ASN A 493 12.14 5.85 -38.25
N SER A 494 11.11 6.57 -38.69
CA SER A 494 9.92 5.96 -39.33
C SER A 494 10.21 5.05 -40.54
N ASP A 495 11.30 5.28 -41.29
CA ASP A 495 11.71 4.41 -42.42
C ASP A 495 12.10 2.99 -41.98
N ASN A 496 12.58 2.83 -40.74
CA ASN A 496 12.91 1.55 -40.13
C ASN A 496 11.68 0.85 -39.51
N HIS A 497 10.54 1.53 -39.49
CA HIS A 497 9.30 1.07 -38.89
C HIS A 497 8.20 0.83 -39.94
N GLY A 498 7.16 0.10 -39.53
CA GLY A 498 5.96 -0.12 -40.36
C GLY A 498 4.94 1.00 -40.16
N PHE A 499 3.94 1.08 -41.05
CA PHE A 499 2.83 2.03 -40.89
C PHE A 499 2.12 1.88 -39.53
N ALA A 500 1.91 0.63 -39.07
CA ALA A 500 1.23 0.35 -37.81
C ALA A 500 2.03 0.82 -36.59
N ASP A 501 3.35 0.63 -36.61
CA ASP A 501 4.28 1.11 -35.58
C ASP A 501 4.22 2.65 -35.48
N GLU A 502 4.32 3.34 -36.63
CA GLU A 502 4.23 4.80 -36.71
C GLU A 502 2.87 5.32 -36.23
N ALA A 503 1.79 4.65 -36.62
CA ALA A 503 0.44 5.00 -36.19
C ALA A 503 0.24 4.81 -34.66
N ALA A 504 0.83 3.75 -34.09
CA ALA A 504 0.83 3.54 -32.64
C ALA A 504 1.57 4.66 -31.90
N ALA A 505 2.76 5.04 -32.38
CA ALA A 505 3.54 6.11 -31.78
C ALA A 505 2.83 7.47 -31.89
N LEU A 506 2.23 7.80 -33.03
CA LEU A 506 1.41 9.02 -33.20
C LEU A 506 0.21 9.04 -32.25
N ALA A 507 -0.42 7.90 -32.03
CA ALA A 507 -1.54 7.82 -31.10
C ALA A 507 -1.09 8.14 -29.66
N VAL A 508 0.03 7.57 -29.20
CA VAL A 508 0.61 7.89 -27.89
C VAL A 508 0.89 9.39 -27.78
N GLN A 509 1.64 9.95 -28.73
CA GLN A 509 2.03 11.36 -28.72
C GLN A 509 0.80 12.29 -28.70
N GLY A 510 -0.20 12.03 -29.55
CA GLY A 510 -1.39 12.86 -29.65
C GLY A 510 -2.28 12.80 -28.41
N TYR A 511 -2.51 11.62 -27.82
CA TYR A 511 -3.28 11.53 -26.57
C TYR A 511 -2.54 12.14 -25.38
N GLN A 512 -1.21 12.05 -25.33
CA GLN A 512 -0.42 12.77 -24.32
C GLN A 512 -0.53 14.29 -24.48
N LEU A 513 -0.56 14.81 -25.71
CA LEU A 513 -0.80 16.23 -25.96
C LEU A 513 -2.18 16.68 -25.50
N ILE A 514 -3.23 15.87 -25.73
CA ILE A 514 -4.59 16.17 -25.25
C ILE A 514 -4.66 16.18 -23.72
N ALA A 515 -3.91 15.30 -23.05
CA ALA A 515 -3.89 15.21 -21.60
C ALA A 515 -3.12 16.37 -20.92
N GLN A 516 -2.34 17.14 -21.67
CA GLN A 516 -1.64 18.32 -21.12
C GLN A 516 -2.64 19.45 -20.85
N PRO A 517 -2.57 20.13 -19.69
CA PRO A 517 -3.50 21.22 -19.36
C PRO A 517 -3.45 22.40 -20.34
N ASN A 518 -2.26 22.75 -20.84
CA ASN A 518 -2.02 23.88 -21.75
C ASN A 518 -0.89 23.54 -22.74
N PRO A 519 -1.13 22.69 -23.76
CA PRO A 519 -0.11 22.36 -24.75
C PRO A 519 0.22 23.60 -25.61
N GLN A 520 1.48 23.71 -26.05
CA GLN A 520 1.88 24.78 -26.96
C GLN A 520 1.17 24.65 -28.31
N ALA A 521 0.57 25.75 -28.79
CA ALA A 521 -0.22 25.75 -30.02
C ALA A 521 0.57 25.23 -31.24
N SER A 522 1.84 25.61 -31.38
CA SER A 522 2.72 25.14 -32.45
C SER A 522 2.93 23.63 -32.46
N VAL A 523 2.98 23.01 -31.27
CA VAL A 523 3.13 21.55 -31.12
C VAL A 523 1.85 20.84 -31.52
N VAL A 524 0.69 21.39 -31.13
CA VAL A 524 -0.62 20.87 -31.55
C VAL A 524 -0.78 20.96 -33.07
N GLU A 525 -0.38 22.08 -33.68
CA GLU A 525 -0.42 22.26 -35.13
C GLU A 525 0.49 21.28 -35.88
N ALA A 526 1.71 21.06 -35.38
CA ALA A 526 2.63 20.08 -35.96
C ALA A 526 2.05 18.66 -35.88
N ALA A 527 1.42 18.29 -34.75
CA ALA A 527 0.78 16.99 -34.60
C ALA A 527 -0.41 16.80 -35.57
N ILE A 528 -1.25 17.82 -35.74
CA ILE A 528 -2.36 17.82 -36.71
C ILE A 528 -1.83 17.62 -38.14
N GLN A 529 -0.81 18.40 -38.53
CA GLN A 529 -0.19 18.30 -39.84
C GLN A 529 0.35 16.88 -40.10
N ARG A 530 1.04 16.31 -39.11
CA ARG A 530 1.59 14.96 -39.20
C ARG A 530 0.50 13.89 -39.34
N LEU A 531 -0.62 14.04 -38.62
CA LEU A 531 -1.77 13.13 -38.75
C LEU A 531 -2.38 13.19 -40.15
N HIS A 532 -2.52 14.37 -40.74
CA HIS A 532 -2.98 14.51 -42.14
C HIS A 532 -2.07 13.77 -43.12
N GLU A 533 -0.76 13.94 -42.99
CA GLU A 533 0.22 13.25 -43.83
C GLU A 533 0.10 11.73 -43.73
N VAL A 534 0.01 11.19 -42.51
CA VAL A 534 -0.08 9.74 -42.31
C VAL A 534 -1.40 9.17 -42.81
N LEU A 535 -2.53 9.85 -42.53
CA LEU A 535 -3.85 9.44 -42.99
C LEU A 535 -3.94 9.41 -44.53
N ALA A 536 -3.23 10.30 -45.22
CA ALA A 536 -3.20 10.35 -46.69
C ALA A 536 -2.46 9.15 -47.34
N ARG A 537 -1.61 8.42 -46.59
CA ARG A 537 -0.85 7.27 -47.11
C ARG A 537 -1.60 5.93 -47.03
N ILE A 538 -2.78 5.89 -46.42
CA ILE A 538 -3.50 4.64 -46.12
C ILE A 538 -3.95 3.94 -47.42
N ARG A 539 -3.68 2.63 -47.53
CA ARG A 539 -3.96 1.82 -48.74
C ARG A 539 -4.96 0.68 -48.52
N MET A 540 -5.72 0.72 -47.42
CA MET A 540 -6.93 -0.08 -47.16
C MET A 540 -6.77 -1.56 -46.72
N SER A 541 -5.67 -1.95 -46.08
CA SER A 541 -5.71 -3.22 -45.30
C SER A 541 -6.66 -3.08 -44.10
N PRO A 542 -7.24 -4.19 -43.57
CA PRO A 542 -8.05 -4.13 -42.35
C PRO A 542 -7.33 -3.39 -41.20
N HIS A 543 -6.05 -3.70 -40.98
CA HIS A 543 -5.28 -3.06 -39.92
C HIS A 543 -5.04 -1.55 -40.16
N GLN A 544 -4.79 -1.14 -41.41
CA GLN A 544 -4.66 0.28 -41.74
C GLN A 544 -5.98 1.03 -41.60
N LYS A 545 -7.12 0.43 -41.95
CA LYS A 545 -8.46 1.00 -41.72
C LYS A 545 -8.74 1.19 -40.21
N ARG A 546 -8.32 0.24 -39.36
CA ARG A 546 -8.38 0.42 -37.89
C ARG A 546 -7.62 1.67 -37.45
N TRP A 547 -6.38 1.82 -37.90
CA TRP A 547 -5.58 3.00 -37.57
C TRP A 547 -6.16 4.28 -38.17
N GLN A 548 -6.77 4.22 -39.35
CA GLN A 548 -7.51 5.34 -39.91
C GLN A 548 -8.59 5.84 -38.96
N ILE A 549 -9.42 4.94 -38.43
CA ILE A 549 -10.50 5.27 -37.48
C ILE A 549 -9.91 5.90 -36.22
N SER A 550 -8.91 5.25 -35.61
CA SER A 550 -8.29 5.72 -34.36
C SER A 550 -7.57 7.08 -34.50
N LEU A 551 -6.80 7.26 -35.58
CA LEU A 551 -6.05 8.50 -35.84
C LEU A 551 -6.96 9.63 -36.32
N SER A 552 -8.01 9.34 -37.09
CA SER A 552 -9.01 10.34 -37.48
C SER A 552 -9.79 10.82 -36.25
N TYR A 553 -10.15 9.92 -35.34
CA TYR A 553 -10.75 10.34 -34.07
C TYR A 553 -9.83 11.28 -33.28
N LEU A 554 -8.56 10.89 -33.13
CA LEU A 554 -7.54 11.69 -32.45
C LEU A 554 -7.36 13.07 -33.11
N LEU A 555 -7.30 13.11 -34.43
CA LEU A 555 -7.25 14.34 -35.22
C LEU A 555 -8.45 15.25 -34.91
N GLY A 556 -9.67 14.70 -34.90
CA GLY A 556 -10.87 15.43 -34.52
C GLY A 556 -10.79 16.04 -33.11
N GLN A 557 -10.22 15.32 -32.15
CA GLN A 557 -10.01 15.82 -30.79
C GLN A 557 -8.97 16.95 -30.73
N LEU A 558 -7.86 16.83 -31.45
CA LEU A 558 -6.84 17.88 -31.52
C LEU A 558 -7.36 19.14 -32.22
N LEU A 559 -8.13 18.99 -33.30
CA LEU A 559 -8.81 20.10 -33.97
C LEU A 559 -9.79 20.82 -33.04
N LEU A 560 -10.54 20.08 -32.20
CA LEU A 560 -11.37 20.68 -31.15
C LEU A 560 -10.54 21.46 -30.13
N SER A 561 -9.41 20.92 -29.66
CA SER A 561 -8.53 21.64 -28.73
C SER A 561 -7.93 22.91 -29.34
N LYS A 562 -7.73 22.94 -30.66
CA LYS A 562 -7.31 24.13 -31.42
C LYS A 562 -8.46 25.12 -31.66
N GLY A 563 -9.71 24.67 -31.53
CA GLY A 563 -10.92 25.45 -31.82
C GLY A 563 -11.42 25.35 -33.27
N ASP A 564 -10.84 24.49 -34.12
CA ASP A 564 -11.33 24.25 -35.48
C ASP A 564 -12.52 23.27 -35.47
N ARG A 565 -13.68 23.79 -35.09
CA ARG A 565 -14.91 22.99 -34.98
C ARG A 565 -15.40 22.46 -36.31
N LYS A 566 -15.12 23.15 -37.43
CA LYS A 566 -15.65 22.79 -38.74
C LYS A 566 -14.95 21.54 -39.27
N GLU A 567 -13.62 21.53 -39.22
CA GLU A 567 -12.85 20.37 -39.64
C GLU A 567 -13.02 19.20 -38.66
N ALA A 568 -13.08 19.48 -37.35
CA ALA A 568 -13.37 18.47 -36.35
C ALA A 568 -14.71 17.75 -36.61
N LEU A 569 -15.79 18.49 -36.90
CA LEU A 569 -17.09 17.91 -37.20
C LEU A 569 -17.04 17.01 -38.43
N ALA A 570 -16.36 17.43 -39.50
CA ALA A 570 -16.19 16.61 -40.70
C ALA A 570 -15.44 15.31 -40.39
N CYS A 571 -14.37 15.40 -39.62
CA CYS A 571 -13.55 14.26 -39.22
C CYS A 571 -14.33 13.26 -38.35
N LEU A 572 -14.99 13.73 -37.29
CA LEU A 572 -15.80 12.90 -36.38
C LEU A 572 -17.03 12.29 -37.09
N THR A 573 -17.60 13.01 -38.05
CA THR A 573 -18.68 12.47 -38.90
C THR A 573 -18.19 11.30 -39.75
N SER A 574 -17.00 11.41 -40.34
CA SER A 574 -16.37 10.33 -41.10
C SER A 574 -16.11 9.10 -40.23
N VAL A 575 -15.54 9.30 -39.03
CA VAL A 575 -15.28 8.22 -38.05
C VAL A 575 -16.59 7.52 -37.65
N SER A 576 -17.60 8.28 -37.23
CA SER A 576 -18.89 7.71 -36.79
C SER A 576 -19.66 6.97 -37.90
N SER A 577 -19.35 7.24 -39.17
CA SER A 577 -19.99 6.63 -40.33
C SER A 577 -19.18 5.47 -40.92
N SER A 578 -18.04 5.13 -40.33
CA SER A 578 -17.14 4.10 -40.86
C SER A 578 -17.75 2.70 -40.77
N ASP A 579 -17.52 1.87 -41.80
CA ASP A 579 -17.90 0.47 -41.74
C ASP A 579 -16.91 -0.33 -40.87
N ILE A 580 -17.45 -1.17 -39.98
CA ILE A 580 -16.70 -2.03 -39.06
C ILE A 580 -17.09 -3.49 -39.13
N SER A 581 -17.91 -3.86 -40.11
CA SER A 581 -18.26 -5.25 -40.38
C SER A 581 -17.02 -6.14 -40.58
N ASP A 582 -15.91 -5.57 -41.08
CA ASP A 582 -14.62 -6.25 -41.29
C ASP A 582 -13.77 -6.39 -40.01
N PHE A 583 -14.15 -5.80 -38.87
CA PHE A 583 -13.31 -5.73 -37.68
C PHE A 583 -13.87 -6.47 -36.48
N HIS A 584 -12.95 -6.85 -35.60
CA HIS A 584 -13.30 -7.22 -34.25
C HIS A 584 -14.10 -6.09 -33.56
N PRO A 585 -15.20 -6.40 -32.86
CA PRO A 585 -16.08 -5.41 -32.21
C PRO A 585 -15.41 -4.47 -31.19
N SER A 586 -14.20 -4.80 -30.73
CA SER A 586 -13.38 -3.98 -29.82
C SER A 586 -12.92 -2.63 -30.41
N LEU A 587 -13.33 -2.25 -31.62
CA LEU A 587 -13.15 -0.89 -32.16
C LEU A 587 -14.33 0.05 -31.93
N GLY A 588 -15.39 -0.40 -31.25
CA GLY A 588 -16.63 0.36 -31.11
C GLY A 588 -16.51 1.71 -30.40
N THR A 589 -15.60 1.84 -29.43
CA THR A 589 -15.53 3.03 -28.55
C THR A 589 -15.34 4.32 -29.33
N LYS A 590 -14.36 4.38 -30.23
CA LYS A 590 -14.05 5.57 -31.03
C LYS A 590 -15.19 6.00 -31.94
N ILE A 591 -15.98 5.05 -32.44
CA ILE A 591 -17.07 5.32 -33.38
C ILE A 591 -18.27 5.90 -32.66
N VAL A 592 -18.63 5.31 -31.51
CA VAL A 592 -19.74 5.81 -30.69
C VAL A 592 -19.39 7.16 -30.08
N ASP A 593 -18.16 7.34 -29.58
CA ASP A 593 -17.71 8.64 -29.08
C ASP A 593 -17.68 9.70 -30.19
N ALA A 594 -17.19 9.38 -31.39
CA ALA A 594 -17.22 10.32 -32.51
C ALA A 594 -18.64 10.78 -32.86
N ALA A 595 -19.61 9.87 -32.80
CA ALA A 595 -21.01 10.19 -33.02
C ALA A 595 -21.56 11.14 -31.95
N TYR A 596 -21.19 10.91 -30.68
CA TYR A 596 -21.55 11.80 -29.59
C TYR A 596 -21.00 13.22 -29.78
N GLU A 597 -19.68 13.33 -29.99
CA GLU A 597 -18.98 14.60 -30.11
C GLU A 597 -19.45 15.39 -31.35
N ALA A 598 -19.63 14.71 -32.49
CA ALA A 598 -20.20 15.34 -33.69
C ALA A 598 -21.60 15.92 -33.43
N GLY A 599 -22.44 15.20 -32.67
CA GLY A 599 -23.76 15.68 -32.28
C GLY A 599 -23.70 16.90 -31.36
N CYS A 600 -22.76 16.92 -30.41
CA CYS A 600 -22.54 18.09 -29.54
C CYS A 600 -22.09 19.34 -30.34
N ILE A 601 -21.19 19.17 -31.31
CA ILE A 601 -20.77 20.27 -32.18
C ILE A 601 -21.96 20.78 -33.01
N ALA A 602 -22.73 19.89 -33.64
CA ALA A 602 -23.91 20.26 -34.41
C ALA A 602 -24.96 21.00 -33.56
N ALA A 603 -25.22 20.53 -32.34
CA ALA A 603 -26.13 21.20 -31.40
C ALA A 603 -25.62 22.60 -31.00
N SER A 604 -24.31 22.77 -30.84
CA SER A 604 -23.71 24.08 -30.55
C SER A 604 -23.77 25.07 -31.71
N ASN A 605 -24.03 24.57 -32.94
CA ASN A 605 -24.27 25.36 -34.14
C ASN A 605 -25.78 25.55 -34.41
N ASP A 606 -26.63 25.32 -33.40
CA ASP A 606 -28.10 25.38 -33.48
C ASP A 606 -28.74 24.42 -34.51
N ASP A 607 -28.02 23.38 -34.95
CA ASP A 607 -28.52 22.34 -35.85
C ASP A 607 -28.93 21.08 -35.06
N LEU A 608 -30.08 21.17 -34.40
CA LEU A 608 -30.58 20.08 -33.55
C LEU A 608 -30.98 18.84 -34.36
N LEU A 609 -31.38 19.01 -35.63
CA LEU A 609 -31.74 17.90 -36.50
C LEU A 609 -30.52 17.02 -36.79
N GLN A 610 -29.41 17.63 -37.20
CA GLN A 610 -28.16 16.90 -37.43
C GLN A 610 -27.57 16.36 -36.13
N ALA A 611 -27.64 17.12 -35.03
CA ALA A 611 -27.21 16.64 -33.73
C ALA A 611 -27.88 15.31 -33.33
N ARG A 612 -29.21 15.27 -33.48
CA ARG A 612 -30.00 14.07 -33.20
C ARG A 612 -29.69 12.93 -34.15
N ALA A 613 -29.42 13.21 -35.42
CA ALA A 613 -29.00 12.18 -36.39
C ALA A 613 -27.67 11.52 -35.99
N HIS A 614 -26.69 12.31 -35.52
CA HIS A 614 -25.42 11.79 -35.02
C HIS A 614 -25.61 10.92 -33.78
N TRP A 615 -26.32 11.40 -32.76
CA TRP A 615 -26.55 10.60 -31.55
C TRP A 615 -27.34 9.32 -31.83
N LYS A 616 -28.33 9.37 -32.73
CA LYS A 616 -29.06 8.18 -33.17
C LYS A 616 -28.12 7.15 -33.80
N ARG A 617 -27.22 7.59 -34.69
CA ARG A 617 -26.19 6.72 -35.29
C ARG A 617 -25.30 6.07 -34.24
N GLY A 618 -24.87 6.83 -33.23
CA GLY A 618 -24.06 6.30 -32.13
C GLY A 618 -24.74 5.14 -31.39
N VAL A 619 -26.05 5.29 -31.11
CA VAL A 619 -26.86 4.21 -30.50
C VAL A 619 -26.98 3.01 -31.43
N GLU A 620 -27.39 3.22 -32.68
CA GLU A 620 -27.54 2.13 -33.66
C GLU A 620 -26.24 1.35 -33.86
N ARG A 621 -25.10 2.04 -33.85
CA ARG A 621 -23.79 1.41 -34.03
C ARG A 621 -23.35 0.59 -32.82
N ALA A 622 -23.59 1.08 -31.61
CA ALA A 622 -23.32 0.33 -30.39
C ALA A 622 -24.12 -0.98 -30.34
N PHE A 623 -25.43 -0.93 -30.65
CA PHE A 623 -26.28 -2.13 -30.65
C PHE A 623 -25.96 -3.09 -31.80
N SER A 624 -25.53 -2.58 -32.96
CA SER A 624 -25.03 -3.42 -34.05
C SER A 624 -23.78 -4.21 -33.64
N LEU A 625 -22.90 -3.64 -32.80
CA LEU A 625 -21.67 -4.31 -32.35
C LEU A 625 -21.94 -5.42 -31.34
N VAL A 626 -22.86 -5.21 -30.39
CA VAL A 626 -23.23 -6.22 -29.37
C VAL A 626 -23.98 -7.41 -29.98
N GLN A 627 -24.57 -7.25 -31.16
CA GLN A 627 -25.22 -8.35 -31.89
C GLN A 627 -24.25 -9.34 -32.53
N SER A 628 -22.93 -9.10 -32.46
CA SER A 628 -21.91 -10.05 -32.91
C SER A 628 -22.01 -11.38 -32.16
N SER A 629 -21.61 -12.49 -32.80
CA SER A 629 -21.63 -13.80 -32.14
C SER A 629 -20.66 -13.85 -30.96
N ALA A 630 -20.92 -14.70 -29.96
CA ALA A 630 -20.02 -14.86 -28.82
C ALA A 630 -18.60 -15.25 -29.26
N THR A 631 -18.46 -16.10 -30.28
CA THR A 631 -17.17 -16.50 -30.83
C THR A 631 -16.44 -15.35 -31.52
N GLU A 632 -17.17 -14.48 -32.23
CA GLU A 632 -16.59 -13.29 -32.85
C GLU A 632 -16.21 -12.21 -31.83
N PHE A 633 -16.88 -12.18 -30.69
CA PHE A 633 -16.71 -11.16 -29.66
C PHE A 633 -15.71 -11.56 -28.57
N LEU A 634 -15.70 -12.83 -28.13
CA LEU A 634 -14.93 -13.32 -26.97
C LEU A 634 -13.91 -14.41 -27.33
N GLY A 635 -13.97 -14.98 -28.52
CA GLY A 635 -13.19 -16.17 -28.88
C GLY A 635 -13.84 -17.44 -28.34
N ASP A 636 -13.03 -18.33 -27.76
CA ASP A 636 -13.53 -19.55 -27.11
C ASP A 636 -14.32 -19.22 -25.84
N ILE A 637 -15.53 -19.77 -25.67
CA ILE A 637 -16.35 -19.49 -24.49
C ILE A 637 -15.89 -20.24 -23.24
N GLU A 638 -15.17 -21.35 -23.40
CA GLU A 638 -14.57 -22.08 -22.29
C GLU A 638 -13.31 -21.37 -21.78
N TYR A 639 -12.65 -20.59 -22.64
CA TYR A 639 -11.45 -19.81 -22.35
C TYR A 639 -11.57 -18.38 -22.93
N PRO A 640 -12.54 -17.57 -22.46
CA PRO A 640 -12.90 -16.33 -23.11
C PRO A 640 -11.83 -15.26 -22.95
N GLN A 641 -11.61 -14.50 -24.02
CA GLN A 641 -10.78 -13.30 -23.96
C GLN A 641 -11.51 -12.21 -23.15
N GLN A 642 -10.85 -11.71 -22.11
CA GLN A 642 -11.44 -10.72 -21.21
C GLN A 642 -11.44 -9.29 -21.80
N PHE A 643 -10.40 -8.93 -22.56
CA PHE A 643 -10.25 -7.57 -23.08
C PHE A 643 -11.43 -7.11 -23.97
N PRO A 644 -11.92 -7.92 -24.92
CA PRO A 644 -13.09 -7.57 -25.72
C PRO A 644 -14.34 -7.15 -24.95
N ILE A 645 -14.69 -7.88 -23.88
CA ILE A 645 -15.91 -7.59 -23.13
C ILE A 645 -15.80 -6.29 -22.34
N ILE A 646 -14.60 -5.97 -21.84
CA ILE A 646 -14.31 -4.67 -21.21
C ILE A 646 -14.60 -3.54 -22.21
N VAL A 647 -14.09 -3.64 -23.43
CA VAL A 647 -14.36 -2.66 -24.49
C VAL A 647 -15.84 -2.62 -24.88
N GLY A 648 -16.51 -3.77 -24.84
CA GLY A 648 -17.96 -3.92 -24.98
C GLY A 648 -18.76 -3.02 -24.04
N VAL A 649 -18.40 -3.08 -22.76
CA VAL A 649 -18.99 -2.23 -21.73
C VAL A 649 -18.68 -0.75 -21.99
N GLU A 650 -17.45 -0.42 -22.39
CA GLU A 650 -17.07 0.97 -22.67
C GLU A 650 -17.88 1.62 -23.79
N PHE A 651 -18.05 0.97 -24.95
CA PHE A 651 -18.80 1.60 -26.04
C PHE A 651 -20.31 1.65 -25.75
N LEU A 652 -20.84 0.72 -24.95
CA LEU A 652 -22.22 0.79 -24.46
C LEU A 652 -22.40 1.97 -23.51
N ASP A 653 -21.41 2.23 -22.65
CA ASP A 653 -21.40 3.40 -21.77
C ASP A 653 -21.27 4.71 -22.55
N SER A 654 -20.52 4.74 -23.66
CA SER A 654 -20.53 5.84 -24.62
C SER A 654 -21.91 6.02 -25.29
N ALA A 655 -22.62 4.93 -25.60
CA ALA A 655 -23.95 5.00 -26.19
C ALA A 655 -24.99 5.61 -25.23
N VAL A 656 -24.82 5.44 -23.90
CA VAL A 656 -25.64 6.11 -22.89
C VAL A 656 -25.60 7.64 -23.05
N ARG A 657 -24.42 8.21 -23.39
CA ARG A 657 -24.28 9.66 -23.66
C ARG A 657 -25.19 10.08 -24.82
N CYS A 658 -25.18 9.31 -25.91
CA CYS A 658 -26.05 9.53 -27.07
C CYS A 658 -27.55 9.41 -26.74
N VAL A 659 -27.95 8.35 -26.01
CA VAL A 659 -29.35 8.15 -25.59
C VAL A 659 -29.85 9.32 -24.74
N ARG A 660 -29.03 9.79 -23.80
CA ARG A 660 -29.38 10.91 -22.95
C ARG A 660 -29.47 12.21 -23.73
N ALA A 661 -28.55 12.45 -24.66
CA ALA A 661 -28.63 13.61 -25.54
C ALA A 661 -29.89 13.60 -26.41
N LEU A 662 -30.29 12.45 -26.95
CA LEU A 662 -31.56 12.28 -27.68
C LEU A 662 -32.79 12.54 -26.81
N ARG A 663 -32.77 12.08 -25.55
CA ARG A 663 -33.86 12.33 -24.59
C ARG A 663 -33.92 13.81 -24.19
N TRP A 664 -32.78 14.44 -23.97
CA TRP A 664 -32.69 15.85 -23.57
C TRP A 664 -33.16 16.78 -24.69
N SER A 665 -32.80 16.46 -25.93
CA SER A 665 -33.17 17.21 -27.13
C SER A 665 -34.56 16.87 -27.69
N SER A 666 -35.37 16.08 -26.98
CA SER A 666 -36.71 15.75 -27.45
C SER A 666 -37.65 16.95 -27.27
N GLU A 667 -38.44 17.27 -28.29
CA GLU A 667 -39.46 18.34 -28.29
C GLU A 667 -40.51 18.21 -27.18
N ARG A 668 -40.59 17.04 -26.52
CA ARG A 668 -41.52 16.77 -25.41
C ARG A 668 -41.16 17.50 -24.11
N PHE A 669 -39.97 18.09 -24.01
CA PHE A 669 -39.53 18.81 -22.82
C PHE A 669 -38.81 20.11 -23.23
N GLU A 670 -39.31 21.27 -22.82
CA GLU A 670 -38.55 22.53 -22.92
C GLU A 670 -37.35 22.47 -21.97
N ARG A 671 -36.15 22.20 -22.50
CA ARG A 671 -34.93 22.10 -21.70
C ARG A 671 -33.85 23.03 -22.24
N PRO A 672 -33.11 23.73 -21.36
CA PRO A 672 -31.97 24.55 -21.77
C PRO A 672 -30.87 23.70 -22.43
N ALA A 673 -30.37 24.13 -23.59
CA ALA A 673 -29.28 23.47 -24.31
C ALA A 673 -27.96 23.48 -23.52
N ASN A 674 -27.72 24.50 -22.70
CA ASN A 674 -26.51 24.63 -21.87
C ASN A 674 -26.39 23.55 -20.78
N GLN A 675 -27.46 22.82 -20.46
CA GLN A 675 -27.46 21.70 -19.50
C GLN A 675 -27.21 20.34 -20.18
N LEU A 676 -27.15 20.30 -21.52
CA LEU A 676 -26.98 19.06 -22.28
C LEU A 676 -25.72 18.30 -21.87
N ALA A 677 -24.57 18.99 -21.84
CA ALA A 677 -23.27 18.37 -21.52
C ALA A 677 -23.31 17.71 -20.14
N ARG A 678 -23.76 18.44 -19.11
CA ARG A 678 -23.88 17.94 -17.74
C ARG A 678 -24.70 16.65 -17.65
N HIS A 679 -25.83 16.56 -18.35
CA HIS A 679 -26.71 15.40 -18.24
C HIS A 679 -26.31 14.23 -19.13
N ALA A 680 -25.78 14.52 -20.32
CA ALA A 680 -25.35 13.50 -21.25
C ALA A 680 -24.05 12.81 -20.77
N GLU A 681 -23.18 13.52 -20.07
CA GLU A 681 -21.91 12.98 -19.56
C GLU A 681 -22.05 12.11 -18.31
N GLN A 682 -23.19 12.11 -17.61
CA GLN A 682 -23.43 11.32 -16.39
C GLN A 682 -23.59 9.80 -16.63
N ASN A 683 -22.68 9.19 -17.38
CA ASN A 683 -22.61 7.75 -17.63
C ASN A 683 -21.81 7.01 -16.54
N TRP A 684 -21.60 5.70 -16.66
CA TRP A 684 -20.88 4.93 -15.64
C TRP A 684 -19.43 5.37 -15.49
N LYS A 685 -18.73 5.65 -16.61
CA LYS A 685 -17.36 6.15 -16.58
C LYS A 685 -17.26 7.46 -15.79
N TRP A 686 -18.18 8.38 -16.00
CA TRP A 686 -18.23 9.63 -15.24
C TRP A 686 -18.51 9.39 -13.75
N LEU A 687 -19.46 8.51 -13.40
CA LEU A 687 -19.75 8.16 -12.00
C LEU A 687 -18.56 7.52 -11.30
N ILE A 688 -17.79 6.68 -12.01
CA ILE A 688 -16.57 6.06 -11.50
C ILE A 688 -15.49 7.13 -11.28
N LEU A 689 -15.28 8.03 -12.25
CA LEU A 689 -14.30 9.12 -12.12
C LEU A 689 -14.67 10.09 -10.99
N GLU A 690 -15.93 10.47 -10.86
CA GLU A 690 -16.43 11.31 -9.77
C GLU A 690 -16.18 10.62 -8.41
N ARG A 691 -16.49 9.32 -8.30
CA ARG A 691 -16.20 8.54 -7.09
C ARG A 691 -14.71 8.39 -6.82
N ALA A 692 -13.89 8.16 -7.85
CA ALA A 692 -12.44 8.05 -7.70
C ALA A 692 -11.83 9.37 -7.25
N GLN A 693 -12.28 10.51 -7.77
CA GLN A 693 -11.89 11.83 -7.30
C GLN A 693 -12.33 12.09 -5.86
N ALA A 694 -13.55 11.68 -5.50
CA ALA A 694 -14.03 11.76 -4.12
C ALA A 694 -13.22 10.87 -3.17
N LEU A 695 -12.88 9.64 -3.59
CA LEU A 695 -12.03 8.72 -2.83
C LEU A 695 -10.60 9.26 -2.68
N HIS A 696 -10.01 9.80 -3.74
CA HIS A 696 -8.68 10.41 -3.67
C HIS A 696 -8.68 11.64 -2.74
N SER A 697 -9.74 12.46 -2.81
CA SER A 697 -9.92 13.58 -1.90
C SER A 697 -10.09 13.12 -0.45
N GLN A 698 -10.83 12.01 -0.22
CA GLN A 698 -10.94 11.38 1.09
C GLN A 698 -9.61 10.81 1.57
N GLU A 699 -8.81 10.18 0.70
CA GLU A 699 -7.50 9.64 1.03
C GLU A 699 -6.53 10.75 1.45
N LEU A 700 -6.51 11.87 0.73
CA LEU A 700 -5.76 13.06 1.14
C LEU A 700 -6.20 13.57 2.53
N LEU A 701 -7.52 13.64 2.78
CA LEU A 701 -8.05 14.02 4.09
C LEU A 701 -7.70 13.00 5.18
N ILE A 702 -7.66 11.70 4.87
CA ILE A 702 -7.24 10.64 5.81
C ILE A 702 -5.75 10.78 6.11
N GLN A 703 -4.90 11.00 5.09
CA GLN A 703 -3.47 11.24 5.29
C GLN A 703 -3.23 12.47 6.17
N GLU A 704 -3.92 13.59 5.91
CA GLU A 704 -3.88 14.78 6.76
C GLU A 704 -4.34 14.48 8.19
N ARG A 705 -5.44 13.73 8.35
CA ARG A 705 -5.97 13.34 9.65
C ARG A 705 -4.98 12.45 10.41
N ASP A 706 -4.41 11.45 9.75
CA ASP A 706 -3.49 10.49 10.36
C ASP A 706 -2.17 11.17 10.75
N GLU A 707 -1.69 12.15 9.96
CA GLU A 707 -0.61 13.05 10.38
C GLU A 707 -0.98 13.85 11.64
N ILE A 708 -2.20 14.39 11.72
CA ILE A 708 -2.67 15.11 12.90
C ILE A 708 -2.75 14.16 14.11
N ILE A 709 -3.29 12.95 13.95
CA ILE A 709 -3.39 11.93 14.99
C ILE A 709 -2.00 11.53 15.48
N ALA A 710 -1.05 11.27 14.56
CA ALA A 710 0.33 10.95 14.92
C ALA A 710 0.99 12.10 15.71
N ARG A 711 0.78 13.35 15.31
CA ARG A 711 1.26 14.53 16.06
C ARG A 711 0.61 14.63 17.44
N GLN A 712 -0.70 14.43 17.55
CA GLN A 712 -1.42 14.44 18.84
C GLN A 712 -0.93 13.32 19.76
N HIS A 713 -0.72 12.12 19.22
CA HIS A 713 -0.24 10.99 19.99
C HIS A 713 1.21 11.19 20.47
N ALA A 714 2.08 11.78 19.63
CA ALA A 714 3.42 12.18 20.04
C ALA A 714 3.40 13.19 21.20
N ILE A 715 2.43 14.11 21.21
CA ILE A 715 2.21 15.04 22.33
C ILE A 715 1.73 14.28 23.58
N LEU A 716 0.78 13.36 23.44
CA LEU A 716 0.25 12.55 24.56
C LEU A 716 1.34 11.66 25.18
N GLN A 717 2.23 11.08 24.38
CA GLN A 717 3.35 10.29 24.92
C GLN A 717 4.37 11.14 25.69
N GLN A 718 4.43 12.46 25.45
CA GLN A 718 5.25 13.38 26.26
C GLN A 718 4.56 13.81 27.56
N GLN A 719 3.25 13.58 27.70
CA GLN A 719 2.46 14.02 28.86
C GLN A 719 2.96 13.47 30.21
N PRO A 720 3.35 12.18 30.36
CA PRO A 720 3.91 11.68 31.62
C PRO A 720 5.23 12.36 31.99
N ARG A 721 6.04 12.73 30.99
CA ARG A 721 7.31 13.43 31.19
C ARG A 721 7.08 14.88 31.62
N ILE A 722 6.06 15.53 31.06
CA ILE A 722 5.64 16.88 31.47
C ILE A 722 5.08 16.87 32.89
N GLU A 723 4.27 15.87 33.25
CA GLU A 723 3.75 15.69 34.61
C GLU A 723 4.88 15.47 35.63
N GLN A 724 5.86 14.62 35.32
CA GLN A 724 7.07 14.48 36.16
C GLN A 724 7.86 15.79 36.29
N LEU A 725 8.00 16.56 35.21
CA LEU A 725 8.70 17.86 35.27
C LEU A 725 7.95 18.84 36.17
N ASN A 726 6.61 18.85 36.10
CA ASN A 726 5.77 19.70 36.93
C ASN A 726 5.84 19.32 38.42
N GLU A 727 5.92 18.03 38.75
CA GLU A 727 6.16 17.57 40.13
C GLU A 727 7.53 18.05 40.65
N VAL A 728 8.58 17.97 39.83
CA VAL A 728 9.92 18.48 40.18
C VAL A 728 9.87 20.00 40.41
N ILE A 729 9.24 20.76 39.53
CA ILE A 729 9.09 22.22 39.67
C ILE A 729 8.31 22.56 40.96
N ALA A 730 7.21 21.86 41.23
CA ALA A 730 6.42 22.06 42.46
C ALA A 730 7.27 21.76 43.71
N SER A 731 8.10 20.70 43.68
CA SER A 731 9.01 20.38 44.78
C SER A 731 10.07 21.47 45.01
N GLN A 732 10.61 22.05 43.94
CA GLN A 732 11.59 23.14 44.01
C GLN A 732 10.97 24.44 44.52
N ALA A 733 9.75 24.76 44.09
CA ALA A 733 9.00 25.92 44.58
C ALA A 733 8.77 25.83 46.10
N LYS A 734 8.36 24.65 46.60
CA LYS A 734 8.20 24.41 48.03
C LYS A 734 9.51 24.55 48.81
N MET A 735 10.62 24.05 48.26
CA MET A 735 11.94 24.19 48.88
C MET A 735 12.39 25.66 48.95
N LEU A 736 12.03 26.48 47.96
CA LEU A 736 12.30 27.92 47.97
C LEU A 736 11.46 28.66 49.02
N GLU A 737 10.17 28.31 49.17
CA GLU A 737 9.31 28.84 50.24
C GLU A 737 9.85 28.48 51.63
N ASP A 738 10.26 27.23 51.86
CA ASP A 738 10.83 26.80 53.13
C ASP A 738 12.14 27.55 53.44
N ARG A 739 13.00 27.77 52.42
CA ARG A 739 14.22 28.58 52.56
C ARG A 739 13.89 30.05 52.86
N TRP A 740 12.88 30.61 52.22
CA TRP A 740 12.42 31.98 52.49
C TRP A 740 11.97 32.14 53.94
N LEU A 741 11.22 31.16 54.47
CA LEU A 741 10.77 31.16 55.87
C LEU A 741 11.95 31.09 56.86
N VAL A 742 13.02 30.37 56.52
CA VAL A 742 14.25 30.35 57.32
C VAL A 742 14.96 31.70 57.28
N VAL A 743 15.00 32.35 56.12
CA VAL A 743 15.58 33.70 55.97
C VAL A 743 14.80 34.72 56.81
N GLU A 744 13.46 34.71 56.76
CA GLU A 744 12.63 35.59 57.62
C GLU A 744 12.88 35.37 59.11
N LYS A 745 13.01 34.12 59.56
CA LYS A 745 13.35 33.81 60.95
C LYS A 745 14.76 34.28 61.31
N MET A 746 15.71 34.19 60.39
CA MET A 746 17.06 34.72 60.58
C MET A 746 17.06 36.25 60.69
N GLU A 747 16.31 36.95 59.84
CA GLU A 747 16.15 38.40 59.93
C GLU A 747 15.52 38.82 61.27
N ALA A 748 14.51 38.10 61.75
CA ALA A 748 13.90 38.34 63.06
C ALA A 748 14.91 38.13 64.22
N MET A 749 15.69 37.05 64.19
CA MET A 749 16.74 36.80 65.19
C MET A 749 17.86 37.84 65.14
N ILE A 750 18.25 38.31 63.96
CA ILE A 750 19.25 39.38 63.82
C ILE A 750 18.71 40.67 64.47
N LYS A 751 17.45 41.00 64.23
CA LYS A 751 16.80 42.17 64.83
C LYS A 751 16.74 42.08 66.35
N GLU A 752 16.35 40.92 66.89
CA GLU A 752 16.32 40.68 68.35
C GLU A 752 17.74 40.75 68.95
N ARG A 753 18.74 40.18 68.28
CA ARG A 753 20.15 40.28 68.70
C ARG A 753 20.63 41.73 68.71
N ASP A 754 20.28 42.52 67.70
CA ASP A 754 20.69 43.92 67.61
C ASP A 754 20.01 44.76 68.72
N GLU A 755 18.77 44.46 69.09
CA GLU A 755 18.09 45.07 70.25
C GLU A 755 18.79 44.73 71.58
N VAL A 756 19.20 43.47 71.77
CA VAL A 756 19.97 43.04 72.95
C VAL A 756 21.34 43.73 73.00
N ILE A 757 22.05 43.84 71.87
CA ILE A 757 23.33 44.54 71.79
C ILE A 757 23.15 46.02 72.17
N GLN A 758 22.11 46.69 71.67
CA GLN A 758 21.82 48.07 72.03
C GLN A 758 21.50 48.23 73.52
N SER A 759 20.74 47.30 74.10
CA SER A 759 20.45 47.28 75.54
C SER A 759 21.71 47.11 76.38
N GLN A 760 22.57 46.12 76.05
CA GLN A 760 23.85 45.91 76.73
C GLN A 760 24.75 47.13 76.62
N ARG A 761 24.79 47.78 75.45
CA ARG A 761 25.57 49.01 75.25
C ARG A 761 25.10 50.14 76.16
N ARG A 762 23.78 50.34 76.33
CA ARG A 762 23.23 51.30 77.30
C ARG A 762 23.62 50.96 78.73
N THR A 763 23.54 49.68 79.13
CA THR A 763 23.92 49.26 80.48
C THR A 763 25.41 49.45 80.75
N ILE A 764 26.27 49.25 79.75
CA ILE A 764 27.70 49.53 79.85
C ILE A 764 27.91 51.05 80.01
N GLU A 765 27.28 51.88 79.19
CA GLU A 765 27.35 53.34 79.29
C GLU A 765 26.85 53.86 80.65
N GLU A 766 25.80 53.26 81.22
CA GLU A 766 25.29 53.56 82.56
C GLU A 766 26.28 53.16 83.65
N ARG A 767 26.87 51.96 83.57
CA ARG A 767 27.91 51.52 84.52
C ARG A 767 29.18 52.36 84.44
N GLU A 768 29.57 52.79 83.24
CA GLU A 768 30.69 53.72 83.06
C GLU A 768 30.41 55.08 83.71
N ARG A 769 29.17 55.58 83.62
CA ARG A 769 28.75 56.80 84.32
C ARG A 769 28.73 56.62 85.84
N GLU A 770 28.17 55.53 86.34
CA GLU A 770 28.15 55.22 87.78
C GLU A 770 29.57 55.09 88.33
N PHE A 771 30.46 54.40 87.60
CA PHE A 771 31.87 54.26 87.98
C PHE A 771 32.59 55.62 87.98
N ALA A 772 32.32 56.49 87.01
CA ALA A 772 32.85 57.85 86.98
C ALA A 772 32.33 58.70 88.16
N GLU A 773 31.04 58.58 88.52
CA GLU A 773 30.46 59.25 89.69
C GLU A 773 31.03 58.72 91.01
N GLU A 774 31.26 57.41 91.11
CA GLU A 774 31.80 56.78 92.30
C GLU A 774 33.28 57.13 92.50
N GLN A 775 34.08 57.21 91.43
CA GLN A 775 35.42 57.78 91.47
C GLN A 775 35.42 59.25 91.92
N LYS A 776 34.47 60.05 91.43
CA LYS A 776 34.30 61.45 91.86
C LYS A 776 33.97 61.54 93.35
N ARG A 777 33.04 60.71 93.84
CA ARG A 777 32.68 60.63 95.28
C ARG A 777 33.85 60.13 96.15
N GLN A 778 34.66 59.19 95.66
CA GLN A 778 35.87 58.76 96.37
C GLN A 778 36.92 59.88 96.44
N GLN A 779 37.15 60.63 95.35
CA GLN A 779 38.03 61.80 95.35
C GLN A 779 37.52 62.88 96.32
N GLU A 780 36.22 63.16 96.35
CA GLU A 780 35.61 64.11 97.27
C GLU A 780 35.74 63.64 98.74
N ARG A 781 35.50 62.35 99.03
CA ARG A 781 35.70 61.78 100.37
C ARG A 781 37.16 61.82 100.82
N LEU A 782 38.11 61.56 99.92
CA LEU A 782 39.55 61.74 100.20
C LEU A 782 39.89 63.20 100.47
N SER A 783 39.37 64.14 99.66
CA SER A 783 39.55 65.59 99.86
C SER A 783 39.00 66.07 101.22
N VAL A 784 37.82 65.61 101.62
CA VAL A 784 37.21 65.94 102.92
C VAL A 784 37.99 65.32 104.09
N ARG A 785 38.46 64.07 103.96
CA ARG A 785 39.25 63.38 104.99
C ARG A 785 40.66 63.97 105.14
N VAL A 786 41.26 64.45 104.05
CA VAL A 786 42.51 65.22 104.09
C VAL A 786 42.28 66.58 104.76
N LYS A 787 41.23 67.33 104.38
CA LYS A 787 40.88 68.61 105.01
C LYS A 787 40.55 68.49 106.49
N SER A 788 39.88 67.43 106.93
CA SER A 788 39.55 67.20 108.35
C SER A 788 40.76 66.78 109.19
N ARG A 789 41.75 66.10 108.57
CA ARG A 789 42.99 65.68 109.25
C ARG A 789 44.02 66.82 109.31
N VAL A 790 44.07 67.68 108.30
CA VAL A 790 44.87 68.93 108.31
C VAL A 790 44.32 69.93 109.34
N ARG A 791 42.99 70.10 109.45
CA ARG A 791 42.38 70.96 110.49
C ARG A 791 42.59 70.49 111.94
N LYS A 792 42.87 69.19 112.17
CA LYS A 792 43.17 68.65 113.49
C LYS A 792 44.64 68.72 113.89
N LEU A 793 45.56 68.87 112.92
CA LEU A 793 47.00 68.90 113.16
C LEU A 793 47.58 70.32 113.31
N PHE A 794 46.80 71.36 112.95
CA PHE A 794 47.17 72.75 113.13
C PHE A 794 45.97 73.51 113.72
N GLY A 795 45.81 73.47 115.04
CA GLY A 795 44.70 74.14 115.76
C GLY A 795 44.87 75.66 115.83
N ALA A 796 43.75 76.37 115.95
CA ALA A 796 43.69 77.82 116.10
C ALA A 796 44.61 78.31 117.23
N ASN A 797 45.33 79.40 116.93
CA ASN A 797 44.93 80.66 117.55
C ASN A 797 44.01 81.39 116.58
#